data_AF-A0A1L9PWV1-F1
#
_entry.id   AF-A0A1L9PWV1-F1
#
_cell.length_a   1.000
_cell.length_b   1.000
_cell.length_c   1.000
_cell.angle_alpha   90.00
_cell.angle_beta   90.00
_cell.angle_gamma   90.00
#
_symmetry.space_group_name_H-M   'P 1'
#
loop_
_entity.id
_entity.type
_entity.pdbx_description
1 polymer ?
#
loop_
_entity_poly.entity_id
_entity_poly.type
_entity_poly.pdbx_seq_one_letter_code
_entity_poly.pdbx_strand_id
1 'polypeptide(L)'
;MEEILQLDSVQQRLPPAVPSTDLQAQVANSDDLPVLVVLDDDPTGTQTCHGINVLTVWDEEIITRELQQCNGGFFILTNSRALPTPEARSLIREICTAVKNAASKAQRSFEIVLRGDSTLRGHFPAEPEVAAEVVGPVDGWILAPFFRQGGRLTIDDVHYVADPNGDLIPAAQTPFAKDATFGYKNSNLRKYVVEKSGGSIAEDRVHSISLDDIRTGGPDAVSKKLLSFGKGSVIVVNAVVDTDMEVFVQGLLAAKSQGRTYLYRTGAAFVSTRLGISQIAPLTPKSLSMSTHASQPGGLILAGSYVPKTTEQLQSLIEGRGSHLEVIVLRVEDLLKSPEAADQAALDAADKAGQLILNGRDVLVMTSRDLITGNDGISSLKIGSTVAAVLVLFLRLLVPRPRYIIAKGGVTSSDAACKGLRMRRAQILGQAASGVPLWRCDEPTSKFSGISYVVFPGNVGEVHTLRDLVASWAKNVKPGMEYQRLGNSSLKVSRVILGCMTFGNPSWEGSPWVLPEEEALPLLKKAYDCGINTWDTANTYSNGMSEVIVGKALKKYSIPREKVVILSKLYYPVMDITSNARPNPAVNDGALVNQMGLSRKHIFEAVDASLKRLGTTYIDVLQLHRVDETVRSNPEEVMKALHDLVQAGKVHYLGASSMHCWQLARLHYTAKMNGWTGFTSMQNLYNLLYREEERDVNPFCEVEGIGLIPWSPLARGLLARPSNVQTERSKRDAKTAKWFTGGQNEKIIGRVQQIAEGKGCSMSAVAMAWLLHKGACPIVGLNSLERIEAATEAFGLHLSKEEVQLLEGSYQALAVQAI
;
A
#
# COMPACT_ATOMS: atom_id res chain seq x y z
N MET A 1 -32.27 -11.40 -29.94
CA MET A 1 -30.97 -10.96 -29.41
C MET A 1 -30.83 -11.58 -28.03
N GLU A 2 -29.63 -12.02 -27.66
CA GLU A 2 -29.37 -12.50 -26.29
C GLU A 2 -29.62 -11.35 -25.30
N GLU A 3 -30.19 -11.64 -24.12
CA GLU A 3 -30.60 -10.62 -23.16
C GLU A 3 -29.43 -10.17 -22.27
N ILE A 4 -29.44 -8.91 -21.83
CA ILE A 4 -28.55 -8.43 -20.76
C ILE A 4 -29.08 -8.96 -19.43
N LEU A 5 -28.22 -9.56 -18.63
CA LEU A 5 -28.60 -10.19 -17.37
C LEU A 5 -28.00 -9.46 -16.17
N GLN A 6 -28.64 -9.53 -15.01
CA GLN A 6 -28.09 -9.06 -13.73
C GLN A 6 -27.35 -10.20 -13.03
N LEU A 7 -26.07 -10.01 -12.70
CA LEU A 7 -25.23 -11.06 -12.10
C LEU A 7 -25.87 -11.68 -10.84
N ASP A 8 -26.36 -10.85 -9.92
CA ASP A 8 -26.98 -11.31 -8.67
C ASP A 8 -28.25 -12.14 -8.92
N SER A 9 -29.08 -11.69 -9.87
CA SER A 9 -30.32 -12.41 -10.25
C SER A 9 -30.04 -13.75 -10.92
N VAL A 10 -28.96 -13.83 -11.71
CA VAL A 10 -28.56 -15.08 -12.36
C VAL A 10 -27.98 -16.04 -11.33
N GLN A 11 -27.11 -15.57 -10.43
CA GLN A 11 -26.52 -16.43 -9.39
C GLN A 11 -27.56 -17.11 -8.51
N GLN A 12 -28.68 -16.44 -8.21
CA GLN A 12 -29.80 -17.02 -7.44
C GLN A 12 -30.55 -18.14 -8.18
N ARG A 13 -30.49 -18.18 -9.52
CA ARG A 13 -31.17 -19.17 -10.37
C ARG A 13 -30.30 -20.38 -10.71
N LEU A 14 -28.99 -20.24 -10.57
CA LEU A 14 -28.04 -21.31 -10.85
C LEU A 14 -27.96 -22.29 -9.67
N PRO A 15 -27.62 -23.57 -9.91
CA PRO A 15 -27.26 -24.48 -8.83
C PRO A 15 -26.18 -23.86 -7.93
N PRO A 16 -26.17 -24.11 -6.61
CA PRO A 16 -25.18 -23.52 -5.72
C PRO A 16 -23.76 -23.94 -6.11
N ALA A 17 -22.81 -23.01 -6.03
CA ALA A 17 -21.42 -23.32 -6.29
C ALA A 17 -20.89 -24.34 -5.27
N VAL A 18 -20.13 -25.32 -5.75
CA VAL A 18 -19.46 -26.28 -4.88
C VAL A 18 -18.32 -25.56 -4.15
N PRO A 19 -18.11 -25.80 -2.84
CA PRO A 19 -16.94 -25.31 -2.12
C PRO A 19 -15.65 -25.75 -2.81
N SER A 20 -14.60 -24.94 -2.72
CA SER A 20 -13.30 -25.29 -3.28
C SER A 20 -12.83 -26.64 -2.73
N THR A 21 -12.24 -27.44 -3.60
CA THR A 21 -11.79 -28.80 -3.30
C THR A 21 -10.27 -28.84 -3.20
N ASP A 22 -9.70 -29.93 -2.70
CA ASP A 22 -8.23 -30.12 -2.65
C ASP A 22 -7.64 -30.51 -4.02
N LEU A 23 -8.06 -29.80 -5.07
CA LEU A 23 -7.52 -29.96 -6.43
C LEU A 23 -6.00 -29.70 -6.45
N GLN A 24 -5.53 -28.83 -5.56
CA GLN A 24 -4.11 -28.54 -5.41
C GLN A 24 -3.30 -29.78 -5.03
N ALA A 25 -3.74 -30.53 -4.01
CA ALA A 25 -3.08 -31.79 -3.67
C ALA A 25 -3.18 -32.81 -4.80
N GLN A 26 -4.31 -32.87 -5.53
CA GLN A 26 -4.45 -33.80 -6.66
C GLN A 26 -3.47 -33.52 -7.80
N VAL A 27 -3.28 -32.25 -8.17
CA VAL A 27 -2.30 -31.87 -9.20
C VAL A 27 -0.87 -32.08 -8.70
N ALA A 28 -0.58 -31.72 -7.45
CA ALA A 28 0.75 -31.87 -6.86
C ALA A 28 1.18 -33.34 -6.68
N ASN A 29 0.24 -34.25 -6.40
CA ASN A 29 0.51 -35.68 -6.20
C ASN A 29 0.57 -36.50 -7.49
N SER A 30 0.38 -35.88 -8.66
CA SER A 30 0.32 -36.58 -9.95
C SER A 30 1.60 -36.36 -10.74
N ASP A 31 2.67 -37.07 -10.38
CA ASP A 31 3.98 -37.03 -11.04
C ASP A 31 3.93 -37.35 -12.56
N ASP A 32 2.87 -38.00 -13.03
CA ASP A 32 2.65 -38.41 -14.42
C ASP A 32 1.94 -37.36 -15.31
N LEU A 33 1.58 -36.19 -14.78
CA LEU A 33 0.90 -35.17 -15.60
C LEU A 33 1.86 -34.57 -16.66
N PRO A 34 1.41 -34.45 -17.93
CA PRO A 34 2.17 -33.73 -18.94
C PRO A 34 2.41 -32.28 -18.54
N VAL A 35 3.57 -31.76 -18.94
CA VAL A 35 3.93 -30.35 -18.76
C VAL A 35 2.98 -29.48 -19.58
N LEU A 36 2.32 -28.51 -18.94
CA LEU A 36 1.43 -27.57 -19.61
C LEU A 36 2.26 -26.45 -20.25
N VAL A 37 2.34 -26.44 -21.58
CA VAL A 37 3.01 -25.39 -22.34
C VAL A 37 1.95 -24.43 -22.87
N VAL A 38 1.95 -23.22 -22.32
CA VAL A 38 0.90 -22.22 -22.57
C VAL A 38 1.39 -21.21 -23.60
N LEU A 39 0.81 -21.24 -24.79
CA LEU A 39 1.04 -20.26 -25.83
C LEU A 39 0.08 -19.09 -25.63
N ASP A 40 0.59 -17.94 -25.21
CA ASP A 40 -0.20 -16.76 -24.89
C ASP A 40 -0.21 -15.77 -26.05
N ASP A 41 -1.40 -15.52 -26.61
CA ASP A 41 -1.60 -14.62 -27.75
C ASP A 41 -1.44 -13.13 -27.41
N ASP A 42 -1.30 -12.80 -26.11
CA ASP A 42 -1.13 -11.45 -25.55
C ASP A 42 -0.35 -11.51 -24.22
N PRO A 43 0.66 -10.66 -23.97
CA PRO A 43 1.43 -10.66 -22.72
C PRO A 43 0.61 -10.52 -21.44
N THR A 44 -0.63 -10.07 -21.53
CA THR A 44 -1.50 -9.88 -20.38
C THR A 44 -2.04 -11.18 -19.79
N GLY A 45 -1.84 -12.36 -20.37
CA GLY A 45 -2.56 -13.58 -19.98
C GLY A 45 -2.11 -14.33 -18.75
N THR A 46 -1.00 -13.90 -18.16
CA THR A 46 -0.41 -14.49 -16.95
C THR A 46 -1.14 -14.14 -15.64
N GLN A 47 -2.35 -13.59 -15.73
CA GLN A 47 -3.05 -12.86 -14.67
C GLN A 47 -3.28 -13.69 -13.42
N THR A 48 -3.67 -14.95 -13.56
CA THR A 48 -4.09 -15.81 -12.44
C THR A 48 -2.98 -16.72 -11.93
N CYS A 49 -1.77 -16.62 -12.49
CA CYS A 49 -0.67 -17.53 -12.22
C CYS A 49 0.41 -16.89 -11.33
N HIS A 50 1.19 -17.72 -10.63
CA HIS A 50 2.41 -17.35 -9.91
C HIS A 50 3.32 -18.57 -9.76
N GLY A 51 4.60 -18.34 -9.49
CA GLY A 51 5.59 -19.41 -9.25
C GLY A 51 6.08 -20.14 -10.50
N ILE A 52 5.57 -19.79 -11.69
CA ILE A 52 5.97 -20.37 -12.98
C ILE A 52 6.58 -19.32 -13.91
N ASN A 53 7.23 -19.77 -14.99
CA ASN A 53 7.99 -18.91 -15.89
C ASN A 53 7.20 -18.54 -17.16
N VAL A 54 7.59 -17.41 -17.73
CA VAL A 54 7.21 -16.91 -19.06
C VAL A 54 8.48 -16.81 -19.89
N LEU A 55 8.47 -17.48 -21.04
CA LEU A 55 9.49 -17.36 -22.07
C LEU A 55 9.02 -16.35 -23.11
N THR A 56 9.88 -15.42 -23.48
CA THR A 56 9.64 -14.45 -24.56
C THR A 56 10.36 -14.83 -25.85
N VAL A 57 11.09 -15.94 -25.80
CA VAL A 57 11.85 -16.57 -26.87
C VAL A 57 11.54 -18.06 -26.87
N TRP A 58 11.72 -18.72 -28.01
CA TRP A 58 11.37 -20.13 -28.20
C TRP A 58 12.53 -20.95 -28.78
N ASP A 59 13.77 -20.57 -28.40
CA ASP A 59 14.96 -21.36 -28.70
C ASP A 59 14.82 -22.76 -28.09
N GLU A 60 15.09 -23.82 -28.88
CA GLU A 60 14.93 -25.20 -28.42
C GLU A 60 15.72 -25.50 -27.13
N GLU A 61 16.90 -24.89 -26.94
CA GLU A 61 17.72 -25.06 -25.74
C GLU A 61 17.02 -24.52 -24.48
N ILE A 62 16.43 -23.31 -24.57
CA ILE A 62 15.73 -22.68 -23.45
C ILE A 62 14.47 -23.48 -23.12
N ILE A 63 13.71 -23.91 -24.13
CA ILE A 63 12.52 -24.74 -23.93
C ILE A 63 12.90 -26.09 -23.30
N THR A 64 13.97 -26.72 -23.78
CA THR A 64 14.45 -28.01 -23.22
C THR A 64 14.81 -27.85 -21.74
N ARG A 65 15.54 -26.79 -21.40
CA ARG A 65 15.89 -26.47 -20.01
C ARG A 65 14.66 -26.21 -19.16
N GLU A 66 13.68 -25.47 -19.67
CA GLU A 66 12.47 -25.17 -18.91
C GLU A 66 11.63 -26.44 -18.68
N LEU A 67 11.50 -27.31 -19.69
CA LEU A 67 10.84 -28.61 -19.55
C LEU A 67 11.51 -29.51 -18.50
N GLN A 68 12.83 -29.41 -18.32
CA GLN A 68 13.57 -30.15 -17.30
C GLN A 68 13.41 -29.56 -15.89
N GLN A 69 13.12 -28.26 -15.76
CA GLN A 69 13.18 -27.53 -14.49
C GLN A 69 11.82 -27.08 -13.94
N CYS A 70 10.80 -26.95 -14.79
CA CYS A 70 9.51 -26.42 -14.39
C CYS A 70 8.72 -27.40 -13.51
N ASN A 71 7.94 -26.86 -12.58
CA ASN A 71 6.93 -27.60 -11.83
C ASN A 71 5.58 -27.46 -12.54
N GLY A 72 5.29 -28.41 -13.43
CA GLY A 72 3.98 -28.59 -14.04
C GLY A 72 3.71 -27.80 -15.33
N GLY A 73 4.24 -26.59 -15.51
CA GLY A 73 4.04 -25.82 -16.74
C GLY A 73 4.72 -24.45 -16.80
N PHE A 74 4.70 -23.85 -17.99
CA PHE A 74 5.26 -22.53 -18.26
C PHE A 74 4.57 -21.87 -19.47
N PHE A 75 4.72 -20.56 -19.58
CA PHE A 75 4.21 -19.76 -20.69
C PHE A 75 5.27 -19.53 -21.78
N ILE A 76 4.83 -19.46 -23.02
CA ILE A 76 5.57 -18.88 -24.15
C ILE A 76 4.71 -17.73 -24.68
N LEU A 77 5.26 -16.53 -24.61
CA LEU A 77 4.61 -15.33 -25.11
C LEU A 77 4.75 -15.26 -26.63
N THR A 78 3.64 -15.48 -27.35
CA THR A 78 3.64 -15.46 -28.82
C THR A 78 3.34 -14.07 -29.36
N ASN A 79 2.45 -13.33 -28.68
CA ASN A 79 1.88 -12.08 -29.17
C ASN A 79 1.29 -12.23 -30.60
N SER A 80 0.78 -13.43 -30.92
CA SER A 80 0.30 -13.79 -32.26
C SER A 80 -0.86 -12.91 -32.73
N ARG A 81 -1.67 -12.37 -31.81
CA ARG A 81 -2.79 -11.46 -32.11
C ARG A 81 -2.37 -10.15 -32.80
N ALA A 82 -1.10 -9.77 -32.70
CA ALA A 82 -0.54 -8.62 -33.40
C ALA A 82 -0.15 -8.92 -34.87
N LEU A 83 -0.29 -10.18 -35.30
CA LEU A 83 0.08 -10.64 -36.63
C LEU A 83 -1.17 -10.90 -37.48
N PRO A 84 -1.06 -10.86 -38.82
CA PRO A 84 -2.09 -11.43 -39.68
C PRO A 84 -2.12 -12.97 -39.56
N THR A 85 -3.25 -13.57 -39.93
CA THR A 85 -3.51 -15.01 -39.71
C THR A 85 -2.47 -15.96 -40.33
N PRO A 86 -1.97 -15.77 -41.56
CA PRO A 86 -0.93 -16.63 -42.13
C PRO A 86 0.37 -16.63 -41.32
N GLU A 87 0.80 -15.47 -40.85
CA GLU A 87 1.99 -15.27 -40.03
C GLU A 87 1.79 -15.85 -38.63
N ALA A 88 0.62 -15.65 -38.02
CA ALA A 88 0.26 -16.28 -36.76
C ALA A 88 0.30 -17.82 -36.86
N ARG A 89 -0.22 -18.40 -37.96
CA ARG A 89 -0.12 -19.84 -38.22
C ARG A 89 1.33 -20.30 -38.33
N SER A 90 2.17 -19.55 -39.05
CA SER A 90 3.60 -19.86 -39.17
C SER A 90 4.30 -19.85 -37.81
N LEU A 91 4.01 -18.84 -36.98
CA LEU A 91 4.58 -18.69 -35.65
C LEU A 91 4.17 -19.84 -34.72
N ILE A 92 2.88 -20.19 -34.66
CA ILE A 92 2.45 -21.32 -33.82
C ILE A 92 3.05 -22.64 -34.32
N ARG A 93 3.17 -22.83 -35.65
CA ARG A 93 3.84 -24.02 -36.19
C ARG A 93 5.29 -24.11 -35.73
N GLU A 94 6.03 -23.01 -35.82
CA GLU A 94 7.42 -22.92 -35.37
C GLU A 94 7.55 -23.25 -33.89
N ILE A 95 6.76 -22.59 -33.04
CA ILE A 95 6.81 -22.79 -31.58
C ILE A 95 6.41 -24.22 -31.21
N CYS A 96 5.31 -24.76 -31.76
CA CYS A 96 4.89 -26.14 -31.48
C CYS A 96 5.95 -27.15 -31.95
N THR A 97 6.66 -26.87 -33.05
CA THR A 97 7.75 -27.73 -33.53
C THR A 97 8.93 -27.69 -32.55
N ALA A 98 9.33 -26.49 -32.11
CA ALA A 98 10.39 -26.32 -31.12
C ALA A 98 10.04 -27.00 -29.78
N VAL A 99 8.80 -26.87 -29.31
CA VAL A 99 8.29 -27.54 -28.10
C VAL A 99 8.31 -29.05 -28.26
N LYS A 100 7.86 -29.59 -29.39
CA LYS A 100 7.88 -31.04 -29.66
C LYS A 100 9.31 -31.59 -29.65
N ASN A 101 10.23 -30.90 -30.31
CA ASN A 101 11.65 -31.28 -30.34
C ASN A 101 12.28 -31.22 -28.94
N ALA A 102 12.03 -30.14 -28.21
CA ALA A 102 12.53 -29.94 -26.85
C ALA A 102 11.97 -30.96 -25.86
N ALA A 103 10.68 -31.29 -25.96
CA ALA A 103 10.03 -32.33 -25.15
C ALA A 103 10.63 -33.72 -25.37
N SER A 104 10.92 -34.06 -26.64
CA SER A 104 11.65 -35.30 -26.95
C SER A 104 13.05 -35.31 -26.34
N LYS A 105 13.78 -34.19 -26.37
CA LYS A 105 15.12 -34.06 -25.76
C LYS A 105 15.08 -34.12 -24.24
N ALA A 106 14.07 -33.50 -23.62
CA ALA A 106 13.85 -33.51 -22.18
C ALA A 106 13.24 -34.81 -21.64
N GLN A 107 12.77 -35.70 -22.52
CA GLN A 107 12.03 -36.93 -22.17
C GLN A 107 10.80 -36.63 -21.31
N ARG A 108 10.06 -35.57 -21.64
CA ARG A 108 8.86 -35.14 -20.92
C ARG A 108 7.65 -35.16 -21.85
N SER A 109 6.51 -35.62 -21.35
CA SER A 109 5.22 -35.42 -22.00
C SER A 109 4.76 -33.96 -21.83
N PHE A 110 4.02 -33.44 -22.80
CA PHE A 110 3.51 -32.07 -22.76
C PHE A 110 2.09 -31.95 -23.32
N GLU A 111 1.44 -30.83 -23.01
CA GLU A 111 0.15 -30.40 -23.55
C GLU A 111 0.25 -28.94 -24.01
N ILE A 112 -0.46 -28.59 -25.10
CA ILE A 112 -0.54 -27.21 -25.58
C ILE A 112 -1.83 -26.56 -25.12
N VAL A 113 -1.70 -25.44 -24.42
CA VAL A 113 -2.81 -24.50 -24.17
C VAL A 113 -2.60 -23.27 -25.03
N LEU A 114 -3.58 -22.96 -25.88
CA LEU A 114 -3.66 -21.72 -26.64
C LEU A 114 -4.47 -20.73 -25.81
N ARG A 115 -3.79 -19.97 -24.96
CA ARG A 115 -4.46 -18.98 -24.12
C ARG A 115 -4.80 -17.77 -24.99
N GLY A 116 -6.09 -17.42 -24.97
CA GLY A 116 -6.64 -16.35 -25.80
C GLY A 116 -7.19 -15.19 -24.99
N ASP A 117 -7.59 -14.15 -25.72
CA ASP A 117 -8.42 -13.09 -25.15
C ASP A 117 -9.76 -13.66 -24.65
N SER A 118 -10.03 -13.44 -23.37
CA SER A 118 -11.31 -13.81 -22.74
C SER A 118 -12.52 -13.18 -23.44
N THR A 119 -12.35 -12.08 -24.19
CA THR A 119 -13.42 -11.50 -25.03
C THR A 119 -13.57 -12.13 -26.41
N LEU A 120 -13.03 -13.35 -26.60
CA LEU A 120 -13.13 -14.18 -27.81
C LEU A 120 -12.38 -13.66 -29.04
N ARG A 121 -11.58 -12.60 -28.92
CA ARG A 121 -10.76 -12.12 -30.03
C ARG A 121 -9.52 -13.01 -30.22
N GLY A 122 -9.10 -13.20 -31.47
CA GLY A 122 -7.90 -13.96 -31.83
C GLY A 122 -8.11 -14.88 -33.03
N HIS A 123 -7.08 -15.64 -33.37
CA HIS A 123 -7.02 -16.49 -34.56
C HIS A 123 -7.68 -17.86 -34.35
N PHE A 124 -8.90 -17.89 -33.83
CA PHE A 124 -9.69 -19.12 -33.75
C PHE A 124 -10.46 -19.34 -35.07
N PRO A 125 -10.48 -20.57 -35.64
CA PRO A 125 -9.85 -21.82 -35.17
C PRO A 125 -8.41 -22.05 -35.68
N ALA A 126 -7.83 -21.12 -36.44
CA ALA A 126 -6.55 -21.30 -37.11
C ALA A 126 -5.38 -21.71 -36.19
N GLU A 127 -5.29 -21.16 -34.98
CA GLU A 127 -4.27 -21.53 -33.98
C GLU A 127 -4.44 -22.97 -33.46
N PRO A 128 -5.62 -23.40 -32.98
CA PRO A 128 -5.87 -24.81 -32.64
C PRO A 128 -5.60 -25.79 -33.77
N GLU A 129 -5.98 -25.45 -35.01
CA GLU A 129 -5.73 -26.30 -36.17
C GLU A 129 -4.24 -26.55 -36.37
N VAL A 130 -3.45 -25.49 -36.45
CA VAL A 130 -2.00 -25.63 -36.71
C VAL A 130 -1.27 -26.29 -35.54
N ALA A 131 -1.71 -26.05 -34.30
CA ALA A 131 -1.19 -26.77 -33.15
C ALA A 131 -1.44 -28.28 -33.29
N ALA A 132 -2.68 -28.70 -33.61
CA ALA A 132 -3.04 -30.10 -33.83
C ALA A 132 -2.26 -30.74 -35.00
N GLU A 133 -2.04 -30.01 -36.09
CA GLU A 133 -1.24 -30.48 -37.23
C GLU A 133 0.20 -30.85 -36.81
N VAL A 134 0.79 -30.15 -35.84
CA VAL A 134 2.19 -30.35 -35.41
C VAL A 134 2.32 -31.33 -34.26
N VAL A 135 1.52 -31.15 -33.19
CA VAL A 135 1.62 -31.96 -31.97
C VAL A 135 0.99 -33.33 -32.14
N GLY A 136 0.00 -33.45 -33.03
CA GLY A 136 -0.73 -34.68 -33.31
C GLY A 136 -2.25 -34.51 -33.10
N PRO A 137 -3.05 -35.44 -33.65
CA PRO A 137 -4.50 -35.40 -33.51
C PRO A 137 -4.91 -35.56 -32.04
N VAL A 138 -5.92 -34.80 -31.63
CA VAL A 138 -6.52 -34.87 -30.29
C VAL A 138 -7.98 -35.31 -30.38
N ASP A 139 -8.52 -35.84 -29.29
CA ASP A 139 -9.92 -36.29 -29.25
C ASP A 139 -10.92 -35.12 -29.21
N GLY A 140 -10.52 -33.94 -28.74
CA GLY A 140 -11.35 -32.74 -28.80
C GLY A 140 -10.63 -31.46 -28.44
N TRP A 141 -11.31 -30.32 -28.62
CA TRP A 141 -10.85 -29.00 -28.19
C TRP A 141 -11.72 -28.48 -27.06
N ILE A 142 -11.11 -28.06 -25.96
CA ILE A 142 -11.80 -27.40 -24.86
C ILE A 142 -11.83 -25.90 -25.13
N LEU A 143 -13.03 -25.30 -25.14
CA LEU A 143 -13.25 -23.87 -25.26
C LEU A 143 -13.76 -23.32 -23.91
N ALA A 144 -12.86 -22.67 -23.16
CA ALA A 144 -13.13 -22.19 -21.81
C ALA A 144 -12.65 -20.74 -21.62
N PRO A 145 -13.35 -19.72 -22.16
CA PRO A 145 -12.93 -18.32 -22.12
C PRO A 145 -13.08 -17.63 -20.75
N PHE A 146 -13.54 -18.36 -19.72
CA PHE A 146 -13.83 -17.86 -18.38
C PHE A 146 -12.64 -17.11 -17.74
N PHE A 147 -12.95 -15.94 -17.17
CA PHE A 147 -12.00 -15.13 -16.40
C PHE A 147 -12.75 -14.19 -15.44
N ARG A 148 -12.89 -14.63 -14.18
CA ARG A 148 -13.68 -13.94 -13.16
C ARG A 148 -13.19 -12.53 -12.82
N GLN A 149 -11.89 -12.33 -12.65
CA GLN A 149 -11.33 -11.01 -12.29
C GLN A 149 -11.51 -10.00 -13.45
N GLY A 150 -11.71 -10.48 -14.67
CA GLY A 150 -12.14 -9.66 -15.79
C GLY A 150 -13.65 -9.55 -15.95
N GLY A 151 -14.47 -10.25 -15.15
CA GLY A 151 -15.92 -10.29 -15.37
C GLY A 151 -16.32 -11.04 -16.64
N ARG A 152 -15.54 -12.03 -17.08
CA ARG A 152 -15.86 -12.86 -18.26
C ARG A 152 -16.45 -14.20 -17.80
N LEU A 153 -17.74 -14.40 -18.07
CA LEU A 153 -18.54 -15.50 -17.56
C LEU A 153 -19.19 -16.26 -18.73
N THR A 154 -19.42 -17.56 -18.58
CA THR A 154 -20.15 -18.36 -19.58
C THR A 154 -21.32 -19.05 -18.90
N ILE A 155 -22.54 -18.74 -19.33
CA ILE A 155 -23.80 -19.22 -18.76
C ILE A 155 -24.71 -19.66 -19.91
N ASP A 156 -25.23 -20.88 -19.85
CA ASP A 156 -26.08 -21.49 -20.88
C ASP A 156 -25.48 -21.35 -22.29
N ASP A 157 -24.17 -21.60 -22.38
CA ASP A 157 -23.31 -21.46 -23.54
C ASP A 157 -23.11 -20.04 -24.04
N VAL A 158 -23.75 -19.04 -23.45
CA VAL A 158 -23.59 -17.61 -23.80
C VAL A 158 -22.44 -17.02 -23.00
N HIS A 159 -21.49 -16.40 -23.70
CA HIS A 159 -20.38 -15.70 -23.07
C HIS A 159 -20.73 -14.23 -22.81
N TYR A 160 -20.48 -13.77 -21.59
CA TYR A 160 -20.82 -12.43 -21.11
C TYR A 160 -19.59 -11.66 -20.65
N VAL A 161 -19.66 -10.35 -20.80
CA VAL A 161 -18.72 -9.39 -20.22
C VAL A 161 -19.50 -8.53 -19.22
N ALA A 162 -19.11 -8.61 -17.95
CA ALA A 162 -19.68 -7.79 -16.89
C ALA A 162 -19.21 -6.34 -17.02
N ASP A 163 -20.13 -5.40 -16.82
CA ASP A 163 -19.83 -3.98 -16.64
C ASP A 163 -19.62 -3.64 -15.14
N PRO A 164 -19.22 -2.40 -14.81
CA PRO A 164 -19.03 -1.97 -13.42
C PRO A 164 -20.31 -1.97 -12.55
N ASN A 165 -21.49 -2.00 -13.16
CA ASN A 165 -22.78 -2.03 -12.46
C ASN A 165 -23.25 -3.46 -12.14
N GLY A 166 -22.55 -4.47 -12.65
CA GLY A 166 -22.93 -5.87 -12.52
C GLY A 166 -23.79 -6.41 -13.66
N ASP A 167 -23.98 -5.61 -14.72
CA ASP A 167 -24.72 -6.00 -15.92
C ASP A 167 -23.87 -6.95 -16.77
N LEU A 168 -24.39 -8.14 -17.05
CA LEU A 168 -23.79 -9.13 -17.92
C LEU A 168 -24.21 -8.86 -19.35
N ILE A 169 -23.33 -8.24 -20.12
CA ILE A 169 -23.55 -7.91 -21.52
C ILE A 169 -23.09 -9.10 -22.38
N PRO A 170 -23.94 -9.68 -23.25
CA PRO A 170 -23.52 -10.70 -24.19
C PRO A 170 -22.32 -10.22 -25.02
N ALA A 171 -21.28 -11.04 -25.16
CA ALA A 171 -20.01 -10.65 -25.74
C ALA A 171 -20.15 -10.02 -27.13
N ALA A 172 -21.07 -10.50 -27.98
CA ALA A 172 -21.34 -9.96 -29.31
C ALA A 172 -21.93 -8.53 -29.33
N GLN A 173 -22.50 -8.08 -28.22
CA GLN A 173 -23.05 -6.73 -28.07
C GLN A 173 -22.01 -5.72 -27.57
N THR A 174 -20.86 -6.22 -27.11
CA THR A 174 -19.77 -5.36 -26.64
C THR A 174 -19.00 -4.74 -27.81
N PRO A 175 -18.25 -3.65 -27.58
CA PRO A 175 -17.35 -3.10 -28.59
C PRO A 175 -16.29 -4.10 -29.08
N PHE A 176 -15.94 -5.12 -28.28
CA PHE A 176 -14.93 -6.13 -28.64
C PHE A 176 -15.34 -6.98 -29.84
N ALA A 177 -16.65 -7.24 -30.00
CA ALA A 177 -17.17 -8.01 -31.12
C ALA A 177 -17.17 -7.23 -32.45
N LYS A 178 -17.05 -5.90 -32.39
CA LYS A 178 -16.94 -5.01 -33.55
C LYS A 178 -15.49 -4.76 -33.98
N ASP A 179 -14.54 -5.53 -33.45
CA ASP A 179 -13.14 -5.49 -33.84
C ASP A 179 -12.98 -5.72 -35.35
N ALA A 180 -12.19 -4.86 -36.02
CA ALA A 180 -12.05 -4.89 -37.48
C ALA A 180 -11.37 -6.16 -37.99
N THR A 181 -10.55 -6.81 -37.17
CA THR A 181 -9.77 -8.00 -37.54
C THR A 181 -10.41 -9.28 -36.98
N PHE A 182 -10.87 -9.25 -35.74
CA PHE A 182 -11.30 -10.44 -35.01
C PHE A 182 -12.80 -10.48 -34.68
N GLY A 183 -13.59 -9.56 -35.21
CA GLY A 183 -15.01 -9.44 -34.92
C GLY A 183 -15.83 -10.71 -35.11
N TYR A 184 -16.99 -10.74 -34.44
CA TYR A 184 -17.93 -11.86 -34.42
C TYR A 184 -19.35 -11.37 -34.06
N LYS A 185 -20.37 -12.18 -34.33
CA LYS A 185 -21.79 -11.83 -34.18
C LYS A 185 -22.54 -12.62 -33.12
N ASN A 186 -22.00 -13.77 -32.68
CA ASN A 186 -22.66 -14.65 -31.72
C ASN A 186 -21.96 -14.66 -30.37
N SER A 187 -22.70 -14.52 -29.27
CA SER A 187 -22.14 -14.73 -27.92
C SER A 187 -22.39 -16.15 -27.40
N ASN A 188 -23.40 -16.86 -27.92
CA ASN A 188 -23.49 -18.31 -27.76
C ASN A 188 -22.27 -18.99 -28.40
N LEU A 189 -21.44 -19.63 -27.58
CA LEU A 189 -20.16 -20.20 -27.95
C LEU A 189 -20.27 -21.32 -28.98
N ARG A 190 -21.41 -22.03 -29.03
CA ARG A 190 -21.65 -23.06 -30.05
C ARG A 190 -21.79 -22.43 -31.44
N LYS A 191 -22.60 -21.37 -31.53
CA LYS A 191 -22.77 -20.59 -32.77
C LYS A 191 -21.51 -19.82 -33.14
N TYR A 192 -20.79 -19.29 -32.15
CA TYR A 192 -19.50 -18.63 -32.35
C TYR A 192 -18.47 -19.57 -33.00
N VAL A 193 -18.39 -20.84 -32.58
CA VAL A 193 -17.47 -21.82 -33.19
C VAL A 193 -17.81 -22.06 -34.67
N VAL A 194 -19.10 -22.22 -34.99
CA VAL A 194 -19.56 -22.38 -36.39
C VAL A 194 -19.25 -21.12 -37.20
N GLU A 195 -19.49 -19.93 -36.65
CA GLU A 195 -19.21 -18.64 -37.29
C GLU A 195 -17.72 -18.48 -37.60
N LYS A 196 -16.85 -18.63 -36.59
CA LYS A 196 -15.40 -18.38 -36.74
C LYS A 196 -14.70 -19.42 -37.60
N SER A 197 -15.24 -20.63 -37.67
CA SER A 197 -14.73 -21.68 -38.55
C SER A 197 -15.22 -21.55 -40.00
N GLY A 198 -16.09 -20.57 -40.30
CA GLY A 198 -16.71 -20.46 -41.62
C GLY A 198 -17.58 -21.69 -41.96
N GLY A 199 -18.09 -22.38 -40.94
CA GLY A 199 -18.86 -23.62 -41.08
C GLY A 199 -18.03 -24.91 -41.23
N SER A 200 -16.69 -24.85 -41.18
CA SER A 200 -15.85 -26.06 -41.25
C SER A 200 -16.00 -26.95 -40.01
N ILE A 201 -16.41 -26.38 -38.88
CA ILE A 201 -16.83 -27.09 -37.68
C ILE A 201 -18.35 -27.01 -37.58
N ALA A 202 -19.03 -28.12 -37.86
CA ALA A 202 -20.48 -28.22 -37.79
C ALA A 202 -21.00 -28.15 -36.34
N GLU A 203 -22.23 -27.65 -36.16
CA GLU A 203 -22.83 -27.40 -34.84
C GLU A 203 -23.02 -28.68 -34.00
N ASP A 204 -23.23 -29.82 -34.65
CA ASP A 204 -23.36 -31.14 -34.02
C ASP A 204 -22.04 -31.64 -33.40
N ARG A 205 -20.89 -31.14 -33.89
CA ARG A 205 -19.56 -31.35 -33.32
C ARG A 205 -19.25 -30.42 -32.15
N VAL A 206 -20.12 -29.46 -31.84
CA VAL A 206 -19.93 -28.54 -30.72
C VAL A 206 -20.80 -28.97 -29.55
N HIS A 207 -20.17 -29.51 -28.52
CA HIS A 207 -20.80 -29.98 -27.30
C HIS A 207 -20.59 -28.98 -26.15
N SER A 208 -21.32 -29.18 -25.06
CA SER A 208 -21.24 -28.32 -23.88
C SER A 208 -21.18 -29.14 -22.59
N ILE A 209 -20.37 -28.66 -21.67
CA ILE A 209 -20.44 -28.99 -20.24
C ILE A 209 -21.15 -27.81 -19.56
N SER A 210 -22.36 -28.09 -19.06
CA SER A 210 -23.22 -27.10 -18.42
C SER A 210 -22.85 -26.86 -16.96
N LEU A 211 -23.38 -25.80 -16.35
CA LEU A 211 -23.21 -25.56 -14.91
C LEU A 211 -23.88 -26.64 -14.04
N ASP A 212 -24.93 -27.29 -14.53
CA ASP A 212 -25.57 -28.40 -13.81
C ASP A 212 -24.68 -29.65 -13.81
N ASP A 213 -24.04 -29.95 -14.94
CA ASP A 213 -23.05 -31.04 -15.02
C ASP A 213 -21.90 -30.84 -14.01
N ILE A 214 -21.46 -29.60 -13.86
CA ILE A 214 -20.36 -29.22 -12.99
C ILE A 214 -20.83 -29.21 -11.52
N ARG A 215 -21.86 -28.44 -11.18
CA ARG A 215 -22.23 -28.17 -9.79
C ARG A 215 -23.06 -29.28 -9.15
N THR A 216 -23.94 -29.91 -9.91
CA THR A 216 -24.80 -31.00 -9.43
C THR A 216 -24.16 -32.36 -9.70
N GLY A 217 -23.57 -32.55 -10.88
CA GLY A 217 -22.96 -33.81 -11.30
C GLY A 217 -21.53 -34.04 -10.76
N GLY A 218 -20.78 -32.97 -10.49
CA GLY A 218 -19.40 -33.06 -10.02
C GLY A 218 -18.41 -33.61 -11.04
N PRO A 219 -17.16 -33.90 -10.62
CA PRO A 219 -16.08 -34.34 -11.50
C PRO A 219 -16.40 -35.61 -12.30
N ASP A 220 -17.12 -36.57 -11.69
CA ASP A 220 -17.46 -37.85 -12.32
C ASP A 220 -18.43 -37.67 -13.50
N ALA A 221 -19.43 -36.80 -13.34
CA ALA A 221 -20.36 -36.49 -14.42
C ALA A 221 -19.67 -35.77 -15.58
N VAL A 222 -18.78 -34.82 -15.28
CA VAL A 222 -17.94 -34.14 -16.27
C VAL A 222 -17.09 -35.15 -17.02
N SER A 223 -16.37 -36.04 -16.31
CA SER A 223 -15.52 -37.07 -16.91
C SER A 223 -16.31 -37.99 -17.84
N LYS A 224 -17.47 -38.49 -17.38
CA LYS A 224 -18.36 -39.36 -18.15
C LYS A 224 -18.85 -38.68 -19.43
N LYS A 225 -19.23 -37.40 -19.37
CA LYS A 225 -19.64 -36.63 -20.56
C LYS A 225 -18.50 -36.46 -21.54
N LEU A 226 -17.32 -36.04 -21.08
CA LEU A 226 -16.12 -35.90 -21.91
C LEU A 226 -15.78 -37.20 -22.64
N LEU A 227 -15.91 -38.35 -21.96
CA LEU A 227 -15.69 -39.67 -22.55
C LEU A 227 -16.77 -40.09 -23.56
N SER A 228 -17.98 -39.51 -23.49
CA SER A 228 -19.07 -39.82 -24.41
C SER A 228 -18.99 -39.07 -25.75
N PHE A 229 -18.27 -37.95 -25.79
CA PHE A 229 -18.17 -37.13 -26.99
C PHE A 229 -17.31 -37.79 -28.09
N GLY A 230 -17.72 -37.58 -29.33
CA GLY A 230 -17.02 -38.08 -30.52
C GLY A 230 -15.64 -37.42 -30.69
N LYS A 231 -14.74 -38.07 -31.42
CA LYS A 231 -13.43 -37.47 -31.72
C LYS A 231 -13.57 -36.24 -32.61
N GLY A 232 -12.72 -35.24 -32.40
CA GLY A 232 -12.76 -33.96 -33.12
C GLY A 232 -13.87 -33.03 -32.64
N SER A 233 -14.44 -33.26 -31.45
CA SER A 233 -15.46 -32.35 -30.89
C SER A 233 -14.85 -31.06 -30.37
N VAL A 234 -15.60 -29.97 -30.42
CA VAL A 234 -15.31 -28.73 -29.66
C VAL A 234 -16.24 -28.70 -28.45
N ILE A 235 -15.68 -28.50 -27.27
CA ILE A 235 -16.39 -28.65 -25.99
C ILE A 235 -16.39 -27.30 -25.29
N VAL A 236 -17.55 -26.67 -25.24
CA VAL A 236 -17.79 -25.43 -24.50
C VAL A 236 -17.87 -25.72 -23.02
N VAL A 237 -17.19 -24.90 -22.20
CA VAL A 237 -17.23 -25.00 -20.74
C VAL A 237 -17.93 -23.78 -20.17
N ASN A 238 -19.00 -24.02 -19.40
CA ASN A 238 -19.71 -22.99 -18.67
C ASN A 238 -19.06 -22.78 -17.29
N ALA A 239 -18.91 -21.51 -16.87
CA ALA A 239 -18.31 -21.17 -15.59
C ALA A 239 -18.67 -19.73 -15.19
N VAL A 240 -18.97 -19.55 -13.91
CA VAL A 240 -19.31 -18.25 -13.30
C VAL A 240 -18.40 -17.94 -12.11
N VAL A 241 -17.91 -18.96 -11.41
CA VAL A 241 -16.96 -18.86 -10.31
C VAL A 241 -15.77 -19.80 -10.51
N ASP A 242 -14.67 -19.54 -9.81
CA ASP A 242 -13.43 -20.31 -9.99
C ASP A 242 -13.60 -21.79 -9.65
N THR A 243 -14.47 -22.12 -8.68
CA THR A 243 -14.76 -23.52 -8.30
C THR A 243 -15.49 -24.30 -9.40
N ASP A 244 -16.20 -23.63 -10.33
CA ASP A 244 -16.77 -24.30 -11.50
C ASP A 244 -15.64 -24.85 -12.40
N MET A 245 -14.57 -24.06 -12.56
CA MET A 245 -13.40 -24.45 -13.33
C MET A 245 -12.61 -25.56 -12.62
N GLU A 246 -12.52 -25.52 -11.28
CA GLU A 246 -11.88 -26.58 -10.49
C GLU A 246 -12.55 -27.95 -10.73
N VAL A 247 -13.87 -28.00 -10.59
CA VAL A 247 -14.63 -29.25 -10.80
C VAL A 247 -14.53 -29.73 -12.26
N PHE A 248 -14.58 -28.81 -13.23
CA PHE A 248 -14.36 -29.16 -14.63
C PHE A 248 -12.97 -29.78 -14.85
N VAL A 249 -11.92 -29.16 -14.31
CA VAL A 249 -10.53 -29.65 -14.46
C VAL A 249 -10.36 -31.01 -13.79
N GLN A 250 -11.01 -31.28 -12.66
CA GLN A 250 -11.01 -32.62 -12.04
C GLN A 250 -11.59 -33.68 -12.97
N GLY A 251 -12.78 -33.41 -13.54
CA GLY A 251 -13.41 -34.33 -14.50
C GLY A 251 -12.58 -34.50 -15.77
N LEU A 252 -11.94 -33.43 -16.24
CA LEU A 252 -11.01 -33.44 -17.37
C LEU A 252 -9.80 -34.35 -17.10
N LEU A 253 -9.16 -34.21 -15.93
CA LEU A 253 -8.04 -35.06 -15.52
C LEU A 253 -8.46 -36.53 -15.40
N ALA A 254 -9.67 -36.81 -14.89
CA ALA A 254 -10.23 -38.16 -14.82
C ALA A 254 -10.57 -38.74 -16.20
N ALA A 255 -11.01 -37.93 -17.16
CA ALA A 255 -11.18 -38.38 -18.55
C ALA A 255 -9.84 -38.65 -19.23
N LYS A 256 -8.81 -37.87 -18.88
CA LYS A 256 -7.45 -38.01 -19.40
C LYS A 256 -6.75 -39.27 -18.88
N SER A 257 -6.95 -39.63 -17.61
CA SER A 257 -6.43 -40.90 -17.07
C SER A 257 -7.04 -42.13 -17.77
N GLN A 258 -8.18 -41.95 -18.45
CA GLN A 258 -8.81 -42.95 -19.32
C GLN A 258 -8.42 -42.82 -20.81
N GLY A 259 -7.35 -42.08 -21.11
CA GLY A 259 -6.72 -42.02 -22.43
C GLY A 259 -7.22 -40.92 -23.37
N ARG A 260 -8.10 -40.01 -22.93
CA ARG A 260 -8.52 -38.86 -23.75
C ARG A 260 -7.45 -37.78 -23.83
N THR A 261 -7.34 -37.16 -25.01
CA THR A 261 -6.41 -36.07 -25.31
C THR A 261 -7.15 -34.83 -25.80
N TYR A 262 -6.69 -33.65 -25.39
CA TYR A 262 -7.35 -32.39 -25.72
C TYR A 262 -6.34 -31.29 -26.09
N LEU A 263 -6.79 -30.34 -26.92
CA LEU A 263 -6.21 -29.01 -27.01
C LEU A 263 -7.11 -28.01 -26.30
N TYR A 264 -6.53 -26.92 -25.82
CA TYR A 264 -7.25 -25.97 -24.97
C TYR A 264 -7.21 -24.57 -25.61
N ARG A 265 -8.38 -23.97 -25.85
CA ARG A 265 -8.54 -22.53 -26.16
C ARG A 265 -9.23 -21.87 -24.97
N THR A 266 -8.48 -21.12 -24.17
CA THR A 266 -8.97 -20.75 -22.83
C THR A 266 -8.70 -19.29 -22.47
N GLY A 267 -9.43 -18.79 -21.47
CA GLY A 267 -9.06 -17.61 -20.69
C GLY A 267 -7.99 -17.95 -19.64
N ALA A 268 -7.74 -17.01 -18.73
CA ALA A 268 -6.69 -17.13 -17.72
C ALA A 268 -6.98 -18.21 -16.65
N ALA A 269 -8.24 -18.33 -16.21
CA ALA A 269 -8.61 -19.16 -15.07
C ALA A 269 -8.25 -20.64 -15.26
N PHE A 270 -8.49 -21.19 -16.46
CA PHE A 270 -8.19 -22.59 -16.76
C PHE A 270 -6.71 -22.94 -16.51
N VAL A 271 -5.78 -22.07 -16.90
CA VAL A 271 -4.33 -22.33 -16.78
C VAL A 271 -3.93 -22.49 -15.32
N SER A 272 -4.32 -21.52 -14.48
CA SER A 272 -4.05 -21.57 -13.03
C SER A 272 -4.68 -22.80 -12.39
N THR A 273 -5.91 -23.14 -12.75
CA THR A 273 -6.62 -24.30 -12.19
C THR A 273 -5.97 -25.62 -12.60
N ARG A 274 -5.60 -25.78 -13.89
CA ARG A 274 -4.94 -26.99 -14.42
C ARG A 274 -3.55 -27.21 -13.83
N LEU A 275 -2.88 -26.14 -13.40
CA LEU A 275 -1.58 -26.17 -12.73
C LEU A 275 -1.69 -26.26 -11.19
N GLY A 276 -2.90 -26.26 -10.62
CA GLY A 276 -3.08 -26.26 -9.17
C GLY A 276 -2.51 -25.00 -8.52
N ILE A 277 -2.59 -23.84 -9.18
CA ILE A 277 -2.10 -22.57 -8.63
C ILE A 277 -3.23 -21.89 -7.85
N SER A 278 -3.04 -21.71 -6.54
CA SER A 278 -4.00 -21.03 -5.66
C SER A 278 -3.92 -19.51 -5.84
N GLN A 279 -5.04 -18.85 -5.58
CA GLN A 279 -5.07 -17.39 -5.55
C GLN A 279 -4.33 -16.87 -4.32
N ILE A 280 -3.49 -15.86 -4.53
CA ILE A 280 -2.80 -15.12 -3.48
C ILE A 280 -3.23 -13.65 -3.52
N ALA A 281 -3.13 -12.95 -2.39
CA ALA A 281 -3.38 -11.51 -2.36
C ALA A 281 -2.35 -10.76 -3.23
N PRO A 282 -2.71 -9.60 -3.81
CA PRO A 282 -1.76 -8.78 -4.54
C PRO A 282 -0.50 -8.44 -3.72
N LEU A 283 0.65 -8.52 -4.38
CA LEU A 283 1.96 -8.32 -3.79
C LEU A 283 2.20 -6.85 -3.46
N THR A 284 2.77 -6.62 -2.28
CA THR A 284 3.13 -5.30 -1.76
C THR A 284 4.64 -5.07 -1.92
N PRO A 285 5.12 -3.81 -1.84
CA PRO A 285 6.56 -3.54 -1.81
C PRO A 285 7.31 -4.34 -0.74
N LYS A 286 6.68 -4.53 0.43
CA LYS A 286 7.24 -5.31 1.54
C LYS A 286 7.44 -6.78 1.18
N SER A 287 6.45 -7.42 0.54
CA SER A 287 6.58 -8.82 0.10
C SER A 287 7.61 -9.01 -1.02
N LEU A 288 7.90 -7.95 -1.77
CA LEU A 288 8.90 -7.96 -2.85
C LEU A 288 10.32 -7.61 -2.37
N SER A 289 10.51 -7.36 -1.07
CA SER A 289 11.77 -6.80 -0.53
C SER A 289 12.17 -5.50 -1.24
N MET A 290 11.19 -4.74 -1.74
CA MET A 290 11.37 -3.48 -2.44
C MET A 290 11.39 -2.33 -1.43
N SER A 291 12.55 -1.68 -1.28
CA SER A 291 12.71 -0.52 -0.41
C SER A 291 11.86 0.66 -0.89
N THR A 292 11.06 1.24 -0.01
CA THR A 292 10.28 2.47 -0.25
C THR A 292 10.89 3.69 0.44
N HIS A 293 12.17 3.61 0.86
CA HIS A 293 12.86 4.72 1.51
C HIS A 293 12.97 5.96 0.60
N ALA A 294 13.00 7.14 1.22
CA ALA A 294 13.10 8.42 0.53
C ALA A 294 14.34 8.53 -0.40
N SER A 295 15.42 7.80 -0.11
CA SER A 295 16.66 7.80 -0.90
C SER A 295 16.64 6.90 -2.15
N GLN A 296 15.60 6.10 -2.37
CA GLN A 296 15.53 5.19 -3.51
C GLN A 296 15.30 5.94 -4.84
N PRO A 297 15.54 5.34 -6.01
CA PRO A 297 15.07 5.92 -7.28
C PRO A 297 13.54 5.95 -7.35
N GLY A 298 12.99 6.76 -8.26
CA GLY A 298 11.56 6.76 -8.59
C GLY A 298 11.11 5.53 -9.38
N GLY A 299 9.80 5.31 -9.47
CA GLY A 299 9.17 4.33 -10.35
C GLY A 299 8.96 4.87 -11.77
N LEU A 300 8.79 3.95 -12.73
CA LEU A 300 8.48 4.28 -14.12
C LEU A 300 7.14 3.68 -14.53
N ILE A 301 6.28 4.47 -15.17
CA ILE A 301 5.03 4.04 -15.78
C ILE A 301 5.09 4.33 -17.28
N LEU A 302 4.75 3.34 -18.11
CA LEU A 302 4.76 3.42 -19.57
C LEU A 302 3.35 3.16 -20.12
N ALA A 303 2.88 4.04 -21.01
CA ALA A 303 1.60 3.84 -21.71
C ALA A 303 1.65 4.30 -23.17
N GLY A 304 1.57 3.36 -24.11
CA GLY A 304 1.60 3.67 -25.55
C GLY A 304 0.25 3.61 -26.26
N SER A 305 -0.70 2.82 -25.75
CA SER A 305 -1.94 2.51 -26.46
C SER A 305 -3.05 3.52 -26.20
N TYR A 306 -3.80 3.90 -27.25
CA TYR A 306 -5.04 4.65 -27.12
C TYR A 306 -6.23 3.70 -26.93
N VAL A 307 -6.70 3.57 -25.69
CA VAL A 307 -7.91 2.82 -25.31
C VAL A 307 -8.67 3.68 -24.31
N PRO A 308 -10.00 3.88 -24.43
CA PRO A 308 -10.78 4.77 -23.55
C PRO A 308 -10.53 4.53 -22.06
N LYS A 309 -10.65 3.27 -21.61
CA LYS A 309 -10.38 2.87 -20.23
C LYS A 309 -8.94 3.14 -19.78
N THR A 310 -7.97 2.99 -20.67
CA THR A 310 -6.58 3.36 -20.38
C THR A 310 -6.43 4.87 -20.22
N THR A 311 -7.13 5.68 -21.02
CA THR A 311 -7.15 7.15 -20.86
C THR A 311 -7.71 7.55 -19.50
N GLU A 312 -8.85 6.99 -19.10
CA GLU A 312 -9.47 7.26 -17.79
C GLU A 312 -8.55 6.91 -16.62
N GLN A 313 -7.90 5.73 -16.68
CA GLN A 313 -6.96 5.30 -15.64
C GLN A 313 -5.71 6.19 -15.57
N LEU A 314 -5.20 6.65 -16.72
CA LEU A 314 -4.09 7.61 -16.77
C LEU A 314 -4.48 8.97 -16.22
N GLN A 315 -5.67 9.47 -16.56
CA GLN A 315 -6.19 10.72 -16.01
C GLN A 315 -6.35 10.64 -14.49
N SER A 316 -6.95 9.56 -13.98
CA SER A 316 -7.06 9.33 -12.55
C SER A 316 -5.69 9.22 -11.86
N LEU A 317 -4.68 8.66 -12.53
CA LEU A 317 -3.30 8.61 -12.02
C LEU A 317 -2.69 10.02 -11.93
N ILE A 318 -2.81 10.81 -13.00
CA ILE A 318 -2.26 12.17 -13.09
C ILE A 318 -2.89 13.08 -12.03
N GLU A 319 -4.22 13.13 -11.98
CA GLU A 319 -4.97 13.95 -11.02
C GLU A 319 -4.71 13.49 -9.58
N GLY A 320 -4.72 12.17 -9.34
CA GLY A 320 -4.59 11.61 -8.00
C GLY A 320 -3.18 11.68 -7.41
N ARG A 321 -2.13 11.68 -8.24
CA ARG A 321 -0.75 11.81 -7.77
C ARG A 321 -0.26 13.26 -7.77
N GLY A 322 -0.83 14.11 -8.62
CA GLY A 322 -0.52 15.54 -8.70
C GLY A 322 0.98 15.79 -8.75
N SER A 323 1.48 16.61 -7.82
CA SER A 323 2.91 16.98 -7.74
C SER A 323 3.87 15.84 -7.39
N HIS A 324 3.39 14.62 -7.13
CA HIS A 324 4.22 13.44 -6.84
C HIS A 324 4.50 12.57 -8.06
N LEU A 325 3.96 12.92 -9.22
CA LEU A 325 4.17 12.24 -10.50
C LEU A 325 4.59 13.26 -11.55
N GLU A 326 5.67 12.97 -12.27
CA GLU A 326 6.05 13.75 -13.45
C GLU A 326 5.52 13.09 -14.72
N VAL A 327 4.96 13.88 -15.63
CA VAL A 327 4.39 13.38 -16.89
C VAL A 327 5.24 13.85 -18.06
N ILE A 328 5.67 12.90 -18.89
CA ILE A 328 6.37 13.14 -20.15
C ILE A 328 5.47 12.62 -21.26
N VAL A 329 5.02 13.53 -22.14
CA VAL A 329 4.14 13.21 -23.26
C VAL A 329 4.94 13.17 -24.55
N LEU A 330 4.93 12.03 -25.22
CA LEU A 330 5.45 11.85 -26.58
C LEU A 330 4.32 12.10 -27.58
N ARG A 331 4.36 13.24 -28.28
CA ARG A 331 3.30 13.58 -29.24
C ARG A 331 3.41 12.72 -30.49
N VAL A 332 2.38 11.93 -30.78
CA VAL A 332 2.38 10.97 -31.89
C VAL A 332 2.61 11.68 -33.22
N GLU A 333 2.09 12.88 -33.41
CA GLU A 333 2.29 13.71 -34.60
C GLU A 333 3.77 13.97 -34.89
N ASP A 334 4.58 14.19 -33.85
CA ASP A 334 6.01 14.43 -34.00
C ASP A 334 6.77 13.13 -34.31
N LEU A 335 6.37 12.03 -33.68
CA LEU A 335 6.96 10.71 -33.92
C LEU A 335 6.75 10.23 -35.36
N LEU A 336 5.68 10.69 -36.02
CA LEU A 336 5.34 10.32 -37.39
C LEU A 336 6.03 11.20 -38.46
N LYS A 337 6.73 12.28 -38.08
CA LYS A 337 7.39 13.18 -39.04
C LYS A 337 8.56 12.51 -39.76
N SER A 338 9.46 11.90 -39.01
CA SER A 338 10.59 11.14 -39.53
C SER A 338 11.16 10.20 -38.46
N PRO A 339 11.90 9.14 -38.85
CA PRO A 339 12.60 8.27 -37.89
C PRO A 339 13.54 9.03 -36.96
N GLU A 340 14.27 10.03 -37.47
CA GLU A 340 15.22 10.83 -36.68
C GLU A 340 14.50 11.66 -35.61
N ALA A 341 13.32 12.22 -35.94
CA ALA A 341 12.50 12.95 -34.97
C ALA A 341 11.99 12.02 -33.86
N ALA A 342 11.60 10.80 -34.23
CA ALA A 342 11.15 9.78 -33.28
C ALA A 342 12.27 9.33 -32.33
N ASP A 343 13.48 9.13 -32.87
CA ASP A 343 14.66 8.76 -32.09
C ASP A 343 15.10 9.88 -31.14
N GLN A 344 15.10 11.12 -31.61
CA GLN A 344 15.41 12.28 -30.78
C GLN A 344 14.40 12.44 -29.63
N ALA A 345 13.10 12.27 -29.92
CA ALA A 345 12.07 12.34 -28.88
C ALA A 345 12.23 11.24 -27.82
N ALA A 346 12.66 10.03 -28.22
CA ALA A 346 12.96 8.96 -27.28
C ALA A 346 14.17 9.29 -26.39
N LEU A 347 15.23 9.89 -26.98
CA LEU A 347 16.43 10.30 -26.26
C LEU A 347 16.13 11.40 -25.24
N ASP A 348 15.46 12.48 -25.65
CA ASP A 348 15.12 13.62 -24.78
C ASP A 348 14.24 13.16 -23.61
N ALA A 349 13.27 12.28 -23.89
CA ALA A 349 12.43 11.69 -22.86
C ALA A 349 13.24 10.81 -21.89
N ALA A 350 14.18 10.00 -22.38
CA ALA A 350 15.01 9.11 -21.57
C ALA A 350 15.93 9.90 -20.63
N ASP A 351 16.54 10.98 -21.12
CA ASP A 351 17.40 11.86 -20.31
C ASP A 351 16.60 12.55 -19.21
N LYS A 352 15.45 13.16 -19.57
CA LYS A 352 14.57 13.82 -18.61
C LYS A 352 14.04 12.84 -17.56
N ALA A 353 13.52 11.69 -18.00
CA ALA A 353 13.03 10.65 -17.10
C ALA A 353 14.14 10.15 -16.18
N GLY A 354 15.36 9.97 -16.71
CA GLY A 354 16.51 9.52 -15.96
C GLY A 354 16.85 10.45 -14.79
N GLN A 355 16.93 11.76 -15.04
CA GLN A 355 17.20 12.75 -14.00
C GLN A 355 16.12 12.73 -12.90
N LEU A 356 14.85 12.66 -13.30
CA LEU A 356 13.71 12.64 -12.38
C LEU A 356 13.69 11.37 -11.51
N ILE A 357 13.94 10.21 -12.13
CA ILE A 357 14.03 8.92 -11.43
C ILE A 357 15.19 8.92 -10.44
N LEU A 358 16.36 9.45 -10.80
CA LEU A 358 17.51 9.60 -9.88
C LEU A 358 17.16 10.50 -8.69
N ASN A 359 16.45 11.60 -8.94
CA ASN A 359 15.93 12.48 -7.90
C ASN A 359 14.74 11.89 -7.13
N GLY A 360 14.35 10.66 -7.47
CA GLY A 360 13.39 9.91 -6.69
C GLY A 360 11.93 10.16 -7.00
N ARG A 361 11.64 10.81 -8.14
CA ARG A 361 10.29 11.13 -8.61
C ARG A 361 9.75 9.98 -9.44
N ASP A 362 8.51 9.58 -9.21
CA ASP A 362 7.84 8.63 -10.10
C ASP A 362 7.54 9.34 -11.44
N VAL A 363 7.78 8.68 -12.57
CA VAL A 363 7.65 9.26 -13.91
C VAL A 363 6.66 8.45 -14.74
N LEU A 364 5.67 9.12 -15.33
CA LEU A 364 4.80 8.60 -16.36
C LEU A 364 5.31 9.06 -17.74
N VAL A 365 5.64 8.10 -18.60
CA VAL A 365 5.89 8.35 -20.03
C VAL A 365 4.72 7.79 -20.83
N MET A 366 4.04 8.67 -21.55
CA MET A 366 2.87 8.31 -22.34
C MET A 366 2.86 8.97 -23.71
N THR A 367 2.14 8.40 -24.66
CA THR A 367 1.82 9.06 -25.94
C THR A 367 0.68 10.07 -25.81
N SER A 368 0.61 11.04 -26.73
CA SER A 368 -0.54 11.95 -26.84
C SER A 368 -1.85 11.17 -26.99
N ARG A 369 -2.94 11.75 -26.49
CA ARG A 369 -4.26 11.11 -26.42
C ARG A 369 -5.21 11.57 -27.53
N ASP A 370 -4.69 12.22 -28.55
CA ASP A 370 -5.46 12.50 -29.76
C ASP A 370 -5.48 11.23 -30.61
N LEU A 371 -6.67 10.75 -30.96
CA LEU A 371 -6.82 9.54 -31.77
C LEU A 371 -6.40 9.85 -33.22
N ILE A 372 -5.20 9.42 -33.61
CA ILE A 372 -4.73 9.49 -34.99
C ILE A 372 -5.00 8.13 -35.65
N THR A 373 -6.08 8.04 -36.43
CA THR A 373 -6.38 6.86 -37.26
C THR A 373 -5.80 7.04 -38.66
N GLY A 374 -5.24 5.97 -39.22
CA GLY A 374 -4.92 5.93 -40.64
C GLY A 374 -6.18 5.74 -41.51
N ASN A 375 -6.03 5.84 -42.83
CA ASN A 375 -7.14 5.69 -43.79
C ASN A 375 -7.66 4.25 -43.91
N ASP A 376 -6.95 3.27 -43.34
CA ASP A 376 -7.30 1.84 -43.31
C ASP A 376 -6.70 1.12 -42.08
N GLY A 377 -7.02 -0.18 -41.91
CA GLY A 377 -6.51 -0.98 -40.79
C GLY A 377 -4.98 -1.16 -40.79
N ILE A 378 -4.36 -1.14 -41.99
CA ILE A 378 -2.91 -1.35 -42.17
C ILE A 378 -2.13 -0.11 -41.73
N SER A 379 -2.59 1.08 -42.11
CA SER A 379 -2.01 2.35 -41.70
C SER A 379 -2.15 2.61 -40.20
N SER A 380 -3.26 2.18 -39.59
CA SER A 380 -3.45 2.24 -38.13
C SER A 380 -2.48 1.32 -37.36
N LEU A 381 -2.21 0.12 -37.89
CA LEU A 381 -1.19 -0.79 -37.36
C LEU A 381 0.22 -0.18 -37.45
N LYS A 382 0.53 0.50 -38.55
CA LYS A 382 1.83 1.15 -38.75
C LYS A 382 2.10 2.26 -37.72
N ILE A 383 1.10 3.08 -37.39
CA ILE A 383 1.21 4.10 -36.33
C ILE A 383 1.50 3.44 -34.98
N GLY A 384 0.75 2.39 -34.63
CA GLY A 384 0.98 1.62 -33.40
C GLY A 384 2.39 1.03 -33.31
N SER A 385 2.93 0.54 -34.44
CA SER A 385 4.29 -0.01 -34.51
C SER A 385 5.37 1.04 -34.28
N THR A 386 5.21 2.26 -34.83
CA THR A 386 6.15 3.37 -34.60
C THR A 386 6.15 3.78 -33.13
N VAL A 387 4.97 3.93 -32.52
CA VAL A 387 4.84 4.24 -31.09
C VAL A 387 5.52 3.19 -30.21
N ALA A 388 5.29 1.91 -30.48
CA ALA A 388 5.91 0.82 -29.74
C ALA A 388 7.45 0.85 -29.87
N ALA A 389 7.97 1.09 -31.09
CA ALA A 389 9.41 1.20 -31.34
C ALA A 389 10.05 2.36 -30.56
N VAL A 390 9.40 3.53 -30.51
CA VAL A 390 9.88 4.69 -29.75
C VAL A 390 9.92 4.40 -28.24
N LEU A 391 8.88 3.77 -27.69
CA LEU A 391 8.87 3.39 -26.26
C LEU A 391 9.93 2.33 -25.92
N VAL A 392 10.18 1.40 -26.84
CA VAL A 392 11.29 0.43 -26.72
C VAL A 392 12.64 1.15 -26.74
N LEU A 393 12.84 2.10 -27.65
CA LEU A 393 14.07 2.88 -27.73
C LEU A 393 14.27 3.72 -26.46
N PHE A 394 13.25 4.44 -26.01
CA PHE A 394 13.25 5.15 -24.72
C PHE A 394 13.73 4.24 -23.59
N LEU A 395 13.14 3.04 -23.47
CA LEU A 395 13.48 2.12 -22.40
C LEU A 395 14.91 1.58 -22.55
N ARG A 396 15.42 1.44 -23.77
CA ARG A 396 16.83 1.08 -24.06
C ARG A 396 17.81 2.20 -23.75
N LEU A 397 17.42 3.46 -23.89
CA LEU A 397 18.24 4.64 -23.60
C LEU A 397 18.23 5.03 -22.12
N LEU A 398 17.16 4.73 -21.37
CA LEU A 398 17.06 5.06 -19.95
C LEU A 398 18.21 4.45 -19.13
N VAL A 399 19.10 5.27 -18.59
CA VAL A 399 20.29 4.79 -17.86
C VAL A 399 19.98 4.40 -16.41
N PRO A 400 19.39 5.26 -15.56
CA PRO A 400 19.20 4.91 -14.17
C PRO A 400 18.12 3.84 -14.00
N ARG A 401 18.39 2.88 -13.13
CA ARG A 401 17.45 1.83 -12.76
C ARG A 401 16.27 2.43 -11.98
N PRO A 402 15.03 2.37 -12.50
CA PRO A 402 13.86 2.73 -11.71
C PRO A 402 13.59 1.68 -10.62
N ARG A 403 12.84 2.06 -9.59
CA ARG A 403 12.47 1.16 -8.49
C ARG A 403 11.57 0.01 -8.97
N TYR A 404 10.63 0.33 -9.83
CA TYR A 404 9.72 -0.61 -10.49
C TYR A 404 9.35 -0.06 -11.87
N ILE A 405 8.82 -0.92 -12.75
CA ILE A 405 8.27 -0.51 -14.05
C ILE A 405 6.84 -1.03 -14.16
N ILE A 406 5.90 -0.16 -14.53
CA ILE A 406 4.54 -0.54 -14.92
C ILE A 406 4.38 -0.25 -16.40
N ALA A 407 4.13 -1.27 -17.20
CA ALA A 407 3.75 -1.09 -18.61
C ALA A 407 2.25 -1.32 -18.77
N LYS A 408 1.56 -0.38 -19.43
CA LYS A 408 0.11 -0.44 -19.62
C LYS A 408 -0.27 -0.65 -21.08
N GLY A 409 -1.10 -1.66 -21.31
CA GLY A 409 -1.55 -2.12 -22.62
C GLY A 409 -0.81 -3.38 -23.07
N GLY A 410 -1.47 -4.24 -23.85
CA GLY A 410 -0.89 -5.52 -24.30
C GLY A 410 0.41 -5.31 -25.08
N VAL A 411 0.35 -4.69 -26.25
CA VAL A 411 1.54 -4.46 -27.11
C VAL A 411 2.65 -3.71 -26.36
N THR A 412 2.31 -2.63 -25.64
CA THR A 412 3.28 -1.87 -24.84
C THR A 412 3.98 -2.75 -23.80
N SER A 413 3.24 -3.62 -23.12
CA SER A 413 3.82 -4.52 -22.12
C SER A 413 4.65 -5.65 -22.73
N SER A 414 4.26 -6.18 -23.89
CA SER A 414 5.06 -7.18 -24.62
C SER A 414 6.40 -6.57 -25.03
N ASP A 415 6.35 -5.47 -25.77
CA ASP A 415 7.53 -4.88 -26.37
C ASP A 415 8.47 -4.29 -25.32
N ALA A 416 7.94 -3.70 -24.24
CA ALA A 416 8.75 -3.27 -23.11
C ALA A 416 9.48 -4.44 -22.44
N ALA A 417 8.84 -5.60 -22.23
CA ALA A 417 9.50 -6.77 -21.65
C ALA A 417 10.54 -7.40 -22.60
N CYS A 418 10.10 -7.77 -23.81
CA CYS A 418 10.89 -8.56 -24.75
C CYS A 418 11.98 -7.75 -25.46
N LYS A 419 11.69 -6.53 -25.87
CA LYS A 419 12.59 -5.72 -26.71
C LYS A 419 13.28 -4.61 -25.92
N GLY A 420 12.56 -3.97 -24.99
CA GLY A 420 13.07 -2.89 -24.14
C GLY A 420 13.97 -3.41 -23.03
N LEU A 421 13.42 -4.27 -22.16
CA LEU A 421 14.13 -4.91 -21.05
C LEU A 421 14.93 -6.13 -21.48
N ARG A 422 14.65 -6.73 -22.64
CA ARG A 422 15.35 -7.92 -23.16
C ARG A 422 15.24 -9.12 -22.22
N MET A 423 14.11 -9.25 -21.54
CA MET A 423 13.78 -10.45 -20.78
C MET A 423 13.65 -11.60 -21.78
N ARG A 424 14.40 -12.69 -21.60
CA ARG A 424 14.23 -13.95 -22.37
C ARG A 424 13.38 -14.94 -21.59
N ARG A 425 13.58 -14.99 -20.28
CA ARG A 425 12.82 -15.77 -19.32
C ARG A 425 12.52 -14.93 -18.07
N ALA A 426 11.25 -14.83 -17.70
CA ALA A 426 10.82 -14.13 -16.49
C ALA A 426 9.95 -15.02 -15.62
N GLN A 427 10.06 -14.90 -14.31
CA GLN A 427 9.18 -15.58 -13.37
C GLN A 427 7.94 -14.72 -13.11
N ILE A 428 6.77 -15.34 -13.07
CA ILE A 428 5.53 -14.70 -12.61
C ILE A 428 5.53 -14.77 -11.07
N LEU A 429 5.68 -13.62 -10.42
CA LEU A 429 5.70 -13.58 -8.95
C LEU A 429 4.29 -13.64 -8.36
N GLY A 430 3.30 -13.18 -9.12
CA GLY A 430 1.92 -13.04 -8.69
C GLY A 430 1.28 -11.83 -9.34
N GLN A 431 0.44 -11.13 -8.58
CA GLN A 431 -0.30 -9.96 -9.05
C GLN A 431 0.14 -8.70 -8.31
N ALA A 432 0.24 -7.57 -9.00
CA ALA A 432 0.40 -6.25 -8.38
C ALA A 432 -0.94 -5.62 -7.97
N ALA A 433 -2.02 -5.98 -8.67
CA ALA A 433 -3.41 -5.70 -8.35
C ALA A 433 -4.27 -6.84 -8.95
N SER A 434 -5.54 -6.96 -8.56
CA SER A 434 -6.42 -8.03 -9.09
C SER A 434 -6.40 -8.05 -10.64
N GLY A 435 -5.97 -9.17 -11.21
CA GLY A 435 -5.85 -9.36 -12.66
C GLY A 435 -4.68 -8.61 -13.34
N VAL A 436 -3.76 -8.03 -12.57
CA VAL A 436 -2.59 -7.28 -13.06
C VAL A 436 -1.31 -8.06 -12.71
N PRO A 437 -0.74 -8.85 -13.63
CA PRO A 437 0.42 -9.71 -13.34
C PRO A 437 1.72 -8.93 -13.09
N LEU A 438 2.58 -9.54 -12.27
CA LEU A 438 3.91 -9.04 -11.91
C LEU A 438 4.97 -10.07 -12.29
N TRP A 439 5.94 -9.65 -13.10
CA TRP A 439 7.06 -10.46 -13.53
C TRP A 439 8.38 -9.97 -12.94
N ARG A 440 9.36 -10.87 -12.90
CA ARG A 440 10.74 -10.58 -12.56
C ARG A 440 11.67 -11.43 -13.42
N CYS A 441 12.68 -10.80 -14.01
CA CYS A 441 13.73 -11.49 -14.75
C CYS A 441 15.08 -11.19 -14.07
N ASP A 442 15.71 -12.21 -13.48
CA ASP A 442 17.01 -12.10 -12.83
C ASP A 442 18.19 -12.39 -13.78
N GLU A 443 17.93 -12.69 -15.05
CA GLU A 443 18.98 -12.98 -16.02
C GLU A 443 19.87 -11.75 -16.27
N PRO A 444 21.21 -11.90 -16.29
CA PRO A 444 22.13 -10.78 -16.55
C PRO A 444 21.92 -10.09 -17.90
N THR A 445 21.34 -10.80 -18.88
CA THR A 445 21.00 -10.27 -20.20
C THR A 445 19.82 -9.30 -20.17
N SER A 446 18.99 -9.34 -19.13
CA SER A 446 17.89 -8.40 -18.95
C SER A 446 18.41 -7.05 -18.46
N LYS A 447 17.99 -5.99 -19.14
CA LYS A 447 18.16 -4.63 -18.65
C LYS A 447 17.41 -4.52 -17.31
N PHE A 448 18.10 -4.00 -16.30
CA PHE A 448 17.60 -3.93 -14.92
C PHE A 448 17.22 -5.30 -14.32
N SER A 449 18.09 -6.31 -14.45
CA SER A 449 17.93 -7.63 -13.81
C SER A 449 17.38 -7.56 -12.37
N GLY A 450 16.34 -8.33 -12.08
CA GLY A 450 15.61 -8.39 -10.80
C GLY A 450 14.60 -7.26 -10.59
N ILE A 451 14.29 -6.44 -11.60
CA ILE A 451 13.28 -5.38 -11.47
C ILE A 451 11.87 -5.96 -11.37
N SER A 452 11.05 -5.35 -10.52
CA SER A 452 9.61 -5.63 -10.47
C SER A 452 8.94 -5.01 -11.69
N TYR A 453 8.47 -5.85 -12.61
CA TYR A 453 7.86 -5.46 -13.87
C TYR A 453 6.37 -5.82 -13.90
N VAL A 454 5.52 -4.80 -13.79
CA VAL A 454 4.07 -4.96 -13.80
C VAL A 454 3.57 -4.90 -15.24
N VAL A 455 2.87 -5.96 -15.65
CA VAL A 455 2.14 -6.03 -16.92
C VAL A 455 0.70 -5.63 -16.66
N PHE A 456 0.34 -4.39 -16.99
CA PHE A 456 -0.98 -3.83 -16.72
C PHE A 456 -1.89 -3.97 -17.96
N PRO A 457 -2.89 -4.85 -17.95
CA PRO A 457 -3.75 -5.06 -19.12
C PRO A 457 -4.57 -3.81 -19.49
N GLY A 458 -4.86 -3.62 -20.77
CA GLY A 458 -5.56 -2.42 -21.25
C GLY A 458 -6.99 -2.26 -20.71
N ASN A 459 -7.68 -3.37 -20.45
CA ASN A 459 -9.12 -3.41 -20.13
C ASN A 459 -9.44 -3.91 -18.71
N VAL A 460 -8.43 -4.12 -17.86
CA VAL A 460 -8.57 -4.70 -16.51
C VAL A 460 -8.38 -3.63 -15.44
N GLY A 461 -8.99 -3.83 -14.28
CA GLY A 461 -8.99 -2.91 -13.14
C GLY A 461 -10.03 -1.80 -13.25
N GLU A 462 -10.30 -1.14 -12.14
CA GLU A 462 -11.16 0.05 -12.05
C GLU A 462 -10.41 1.30 -12.50
N VAL A 463 -11.13 2.43 -12.66
CA VAL A 463 -10.56 3.74 -13.03
C VAL A 463 -9.39 4.13 -12.11
N HIS A 464 -9.47 3.79 -10.83
CA HIS A 464 -8.46 4.15 -9.82
C HIS A 464 -7.34 3.13 -9.63
N THR A 465 -7.45 1.91 -10.18
CA THR A 465 -6.52 0.82 -9.87
C THR A 465 -5.06 1.17 -10.18
N LEU A 466 -4.79 1.87 -11.29
CA LEU A 466 -3.43 2.30 -11.62
C LEU A 466 -2.90 3.35 -10.63
N ARG A 467 -3.73 4.32 -10.24
CA ARG A 467 -3.40 5.35 -9.26
C ARG A 467 -3.05 4.71 -7.92
N ASP A 468 -3.89 3.81 -7.43
CA ASP A 468 -3.75 3.19 -6.12
C ASP A 468 -2.53 2.25 -6.07
N LEU A 469 -2.26 1.55 -7.18
CA LEU A 469 -1.04 0.76 -7.33
C LEU A 469 0.21 1.66 -7.26
N VAL A 470 0.26 2.72 -8.07
CA VAL A 470 1.40 3.67 -8.05
C VAL A 470 1.55 4.32 -6.68
N ALA A 471 0.45 4.69 -6.02
CA ALA A 471 0.48 5.31 -4.72
C ALA A 471 0.99 4.37 -3.61
N SER A 472 0.53 3.12 -3.60
CA SER A 472 0.98 2.12 -2.63
C SER A 472 2.43 1.67 -2.84
N TRP A 473 2.94 1.78 -4.07
CA TRP A 473 4.33 1.46 -4.41
C TRP A 473 5.24 2.69 -4.45
N ALA A 474 4.69 3.87 -4.25
CA ALA A 474 5.43 5.11 -4.12
C ALA A 474 6.39 5.03 -2.94
N LYS A 475 7.37 5.94 -2.93
CA LYS A 475 8.17 6.11 -1.73
C LYS A 475 7.26 6.44 -0.57
N ASN A 476 7.64 5.95 0.61
CA ASN A 476 7.22 6.56 1.84
C ASN A 476 7.89 7.93 1.93
N VAL A 477 7.36 8.90 1.19
CA VAL A 477 7.40 10.29 1.62
C VAL A 477 6.44 10.31 2.80
N LYS A 478 6.91 9.83 3.96
CA LYS A 478 6.24 10.11 5.23
C LYS A 478 6.01 11.62 5.22
N PRO A 479 4.80 12.12 5.56
CA PRO A 479 4.63 13.54 5.77
C PRO A 479 5.79 14.01 6.64
N GLY A 480 6.54 15.01 6.18
CA GLY A 480 7.55 15.62 7.03
C GLY A 480 6.89 16.08 8.33
N MET A 481 7.65 16.19 9.43
CA MET A 481 7.09 16.73 10.66
C MET A 481 6.35 18.04 10.39
N GLU A 482 5.10 18.09 10.80
CA GLU A 482 4.30 19.31 10.73
C GLU A 482 4.60 20.19 11.95
N TYR A 483 4.54 21.50 11.74
CA TYR A 483 4.76 22.48 12.79
C TYR A 483 3.55 23.39 12.90
N GLN A 484 3.14 23.69 14.13
CA GLN A 484 2.04 24.62 14.41
C GLN A 484 2.48 25.69 15.41
N ARG A 485 1.79 26.83 15.41
CA ARG A 485 2.00 27.85 16.45
C ARG A 485 1.55 27.31 17.80
N LEU A 486 2.27 27.67 18.86
CA LEU A 486 1.88 27.35 20.22
C LEU A 486 0.94 28.44 20.74
N GLY A 487 -0.37 28.18 20.65
CA GLY A 487 -1.40 29.18 20.92
C GLY A 487 -1.30 30.37 19.96
N ASN A 488 -1.53 31.58 20.47
CA ASN A 488 -1.42 32.83 19.72
C ASN A 488 0.01 33.37 19.63
N SER A 489 1.01 32.66 20.19
CA SER A 489 2.40 33.08 20.07
C SER A 489 2.95 32.91 18.65
N SER A 490 4.07 33.57 18.35
CA SER A 490 4.82 33.36 17.11
C SER A 490 5.73 32.13 17.15
N LEU A 491 5.88 31.48 18.33
CA LEU A 491 6.65 30.26 18.49
C LEU A 491 5.96 29.10 17.77
N LYS A 492 6.70 28.41 16.89
CA LYS A 492 6.26 27.17 16.27
C LYS A 492 6.87 25.98 17.00
N VAL A 493 6.06 24.95 17.21
CA VAL A 493 6.47 23.67 17.81
C VAL A 493 6.16 22.53 16.84
N SER A 494 6.90 21.43 16.95
CA SER A 494 6.56 20.20 16.26
C SER A 494 5.20 19.70 16.78
N ARG A 495 4.31 19.27 15.88
CA ARG A 495 2.95 18.83 16.25
C ARG A 495 2.94 17.62 17.21
N VAL A 496 4.02 16.86 17.23
CA VAL A 496 4.33 15.91 18.31
C VAL A 496 5.53 16.42 19.09
N ILE A 497 5.43 16.41 20.41
CA ILE A 497 6.50 16.84 21.33
C ILE A 497 7.16 15.60 21.94
N LEU A 498 8.49 15.58 21.98
CA LEU A 498 9.24 14.49 22.62
C LEU A 498 9.21 14.65 24.14
N GLY A 499 8.63 13.69 24.85
CA GLY A 499 8.63 13.63 26.31
C GLY A 499 9.90 12.99 26.88
N CYS A 500 10.77 13.80 27.46
CA CYS A 500 12.08 13.41 28.00
C CYS A 500 12.04 12.85 29.42
N MET A 501 10.85 12.71 30.05
CA MET A 501 10.70 11.98 31.33
C MET A 501 11.21 10.52 31.23
N THR A 502 11.27 9.99 30.01
CA THR A 502 11.78 8.67 29.70
C THR A 502 13.30 8.56 29.84
N PHE A 503 14.05 9.65 29.95
CA PHE A 503 15.52 9.66 29.93
C PHE A 503 16.09 10.07 31.29
N GLY A 504 16.99 9.27 31.85
CA GLY A 504 17.58 9.51 33.18
C GLY A 504 18.06 8.25 33.88
N ASN A 505 17.88 8.21 35.20
CA ASN A 505 18.27 7.08 36.05
C ASN A 505 17.18 5.99 36.04
N PRO A 506 17.45 4.75 35.56
CA PRO A 506 16.49 3.64 35.56
C PRO A 506 16.03 3.21 36.95
N SER A 507 16.84 3.50 37.98
CA SER A 507 16.55 3.21 39.39
C SER A 507 15.76 4.32 40.09
N TRP A 508 15.32 5.36 39.35
CA TRP A 508 14.55 6.46 39.93
C TRP A 508 13.18 5.97 40.42
N GLU A 509 12.88 6.25 41.68
CA GLU A 509 11.75 5.71 42.42
C GLU A 509 10.41 5.86 41.67
N GLY A 510 9.71 4.73 41.53
CA GLY A 510 8.42 4.65 40.86
C GLY A 510 8.44 4.88 39.35
N SER A 511 9.61 4.83 38.70
CA SER A 511 9.78 5.06 37.25
C SER A 511 10.67 4.02 36.55
N PRO A 512 10.37 2.70 36.64
CA PRO A 512 11.23 1.62 36.11
C PRO A 512 11.35 1.58 34.57
N TRP A 513 10.69 2.48 33.85
CA TRP A 513 10.72 2.58 32.38
C TRP A 513 11.69 3.65 31.87
N VAL A 514 12.43 4.30 32.75
CA VAL A 514 13.43 5.31 32.40
C VAL A 514 14.64 4.62 31.77
N LEU A 515 15.15 5.21 30.68
CA LEU A 515 16.30 4.75 29.93
C LEU A 515 17.57 5.52 30.34
N PRO A 516 18.71 4.83 30.46
CA PRO A 516 19.99 5.46 30.75
C PRO A 516 20.48 6.31 29.58
N GLU A 517 21.49 7.15 29.84
CA GLU A 517 22.06 8.10 28.86
C GLU A 517 22.46 7.44 27.53
N GLU A 518 23.11 6.27 27.58
CA GLU A 518 23.61 5.56 26.39
C GLU A 518 22.49 5.20 25.41
N GLU A 519 21.31 4.86 25.93
CA GLU A 519 20.12 4.54 25.15
C GLU A 519 19.32 5.79 24.76
N ALA A 520 19.32 6.82 25.62
CA ALA A 520 18.58 8.06 25.37
C ALA A 520 19.20 8.92 24.26
N LEU A 521 20.52 8.97 24.16
CA LEU A 521 21.22 9.85 23.20
C LEU A 521 20.88 9.53 21.73
N PRO A 522 20.92 8.26 21.26
CA PRO A 522 20.47 7.92 19.91
C PRO A 522 19.01 8.28 19.62
N LEU A 523 18.13 8.18 20.62
CA LEU A 523 16.71 8.52 20.48
C LEU A 523 16.51 10.03 20.29
N LEU A 524 17.21 10.87 21.06
CA LEU A 524 17.18 12.33 20.89
C LEU A 524 17.69 12.74 19.51
N LYS A 525 18.77 12.12 19.02
CA LYS A 525 19.29 12.36 17.67
C LYS A 525 18.26 11.97 16.61
N LYS A 526 17.67 10.78 16.73
CA LYS A 526 16.68 10.29 15.77
C LYS A 526 15.43 11.16 15.76
N ALA A 527 14.96 11.60 16.93
CA ALA A 527 13.82 12.51 17.03
C ALA A 527 14.09 13.82 16.27
N TYR A 528 15.26 14.44 16.48
CA TYR A 528 15.68 15.62 15.73
C TYR A 528 15.77 15.36 14.22
N ASP A 529 16.36 14.25 13.79
CA ASP A 529 16.48 13.89 12.37
C ASP A 529 15.12 13.66 11.70
N CYS A 530 14.12 13.21 12.46
CA CYS A 530 12.74 13.09 12.02
C CYS A 530 11.93 14.40 12.10
N GLY A 531 12.55 15.50 12.51
CA GLY A 531 11.92 16.82 12.66
C GLY A 531 11.20 17.05 13.99
N ILE A 532 11.21 16.08 14.93
CA ILE A 532 10.69 16.28 16.29
C ILE A 532 11.70 17.13 17.07
N ASN A 533 11.58 18.44 16.92
CA ASN A 533 12.51 19.42 17.49
C ASN A 533 11.97 20.13 18.74
N THR A 534 10.78 19.76 19.22
CA THR A 534 10.23 20.27 20.49
C THR A 534 10.36 19.21 21.56
N TRP A 535 11.11 19.49 22.62
CA TRP A 535 11.50 18.53 23.66
C TRP A 535 11.05 19.00 25.05
N ASP A 536 10.22 18.19 25.71
CA ASP A 536 9.66 18.45 27.03
C ASP A 536 10.39 17.68 28.13
N THR A 537 11.01 18.39 29.05
CA THR A 537 11.65 17.86 30.27
C THR A 537 11.14 18.58 31.52
N ALA A 538 11.76 18.36 32.67
CA ALA A 538 11.51 19.07 33.91
C ALA A 538 12.74 19.03 34.82
N ASN A 539 12.91 20.04 35.68
CA ASN A 539 14.02 20.12 36.64
C ASN A 539 14.16 18.84 37.50
N THR A 540 13.05 18.23 37.89
CA THR A 540 13.02 17.08 38.82
C THR A 540 13.10 15.72 38.13
N TYR A 541 12.96 15.64 36.79
CA TYR A 541 12.96 14.35 36.09
C TYR A 541 14.31 13.64 36.27
N SER A 542 14.25 12.48 36.94
CA SER A 542 15.43 11.75 37.42
C SER A 542 16.43 12.65 38.15
N ASN A 543 15.94 13.46 39.09
CA ASN A 543 16.75 14.39 39.88
C ASN A 543 17.66 15.29 39.01
N GLY A 544 17.11 15.81 37.91
CA GLY A 544 17.79 16.71 36.98
C GLY A 544 18.60 16.01 35.89
N MET A 545 18.74 14.69 35.93
CA MET A 545 19.51 13.95 34.92
C MET A 545 18.90 14.07 33.51
N SER A 546 17.58 14.18 33.39
CA SER A 546 16.93 14.36 32.08
C SER A 546 17.40 15.64 31.37
N GLU A 547 17.51 16.77 32.08
CA GLU A 547 18.03 18.04 31.55
C GLU A 547 19.51 17.91 31.14
N VAL A 548 20.31 17.20 31.93
CA VAL A 548 21.73 16.92 31.61
C VAL A 548 21.85 16.12 30.30
N ILE A 549 21.04 15.07 30.13
CA ILE A 549 21.05 14.24 28.92
C ILE A 549 20.62 15.05 27.69
N VAL A 550 19.58 15.88 27.81
CA VAL A 550 19.15 16.79 26.73
C VAL A 550 20.27 17.75 26.34
N GLY A 551 20.90 18.40 27.32
CA GLY A 551 22.04 19.30 27.06
C GLY A 551 23.24 18.60 26.42
N LYS A 552 23.55 17.38 26.86
CA LYS A 552 24.60 16.54 26.25
C LYS A 552 24.27 16.15 24.82
N ALA A 553 23.02 15.81 24.50
CA ALA A 553 22.62 15.46 23.14
C ALA A 553 22.86 16.61 22.16
N LEU A 554 22.52 17.85 22.55
CA LEU A 554 22.78 19.03 21.73
C LEU A 554 24.27 19.17 21.38
N LYS A 555 25.14 19.03 22.40
CA LYS A 555 26.59 19.13 22.23
C LYS A 555 27.18 17.96 21.44
N LYS A 556 26.80 16.72 21.77
CA LYS A 556 27.35 15.49 21.18
C LYS A 556 27.06 15.39 19.69
N TYR A 557 25.87 15.82 19.27
CA TYR A 557 25.43 15.73 17.88
C TYR A 557 25.50 17.05 17.12
N SER A 558 26.12 18.08 17.71
CA SER A 558 26.22 19.42 17.13
C SER A 558 24.87 19.97 16.64
N ILE A 559 23.81 19.72 17.42
CA ILE A 559 22.47 20.21 17.09
C ILE A 559 22.42 21.70 17.45
N PRO A 560 22.14 22.60 16.49
CA PRO A 560 22.07 24.02 16.78
C PRO A 560 20.94 24.31 17.77
N ARG A 561 21.26 25.01 18.87
CA ARG A 561 20.34 25.24 19.98
C ARG A 561 19.08 25.99 19.53
N GLU A 562 19.22 26.90 18.58
CA GLU A 562 18.14 27.69 17.97
C GLU A 562 17.18 26.89 17.09
N LYS A 563 17.53 25.65 16.72
CA LYS A 563 16.65 24.75 15.95
C LYS A 563 15.77 23.87 16.82
N VAL A 564 15.95 23.88 18.15
CA VAL A 564 15.24 23.04 19.10
C VAL A 564 14.46 23.92 20.07
N VAL A 565 13.21 23.57 20.32
CA VAL A 565 12.38 24.21 21.35
C VAL A 565 12.41 23.34 22.61
N ILE A 566 12.96 23.87 23.70
CA ILE A 566 13.07 23.14 24.97
C ILE A 566 12.03 23.68 25.95
N LEU A 567 11.16 22.78 26.42
CA LEU A 567 10.24 23.03 27.52
C LEU A 567 10.83 22.41 28.79
N SER A 568 10.96 23.20 29.84
CA SER A 568 11.28 22.69 31.19
C SER A 568 10.26 23.19 32.20
N LYS A 569 10.36 22.70 33.43
CA LYS A 569 9.40 22.98 34.50
C LYS A 569 10.12 23.28 35.81
N LEU A 570 9.47 24.08 36.63
CA LEU A 570 9.83 24.29 38.03
C LEU A 570 8.62 23.98 38.93
N TYR A 571 8.92 23.48 40.14
CA TYR A 571 8.05 23.44 41.32
C TYR A 571 8.69 22.48 42.34
N TYR A 572 8.98 21.25 41.91
CA TYR A 572 9.55 20.21 42.77
C TYR A 572 11.03 20.44 43.09
N PRO A 573 11.52 19.93 44.23
CA PRO A 573 12.95 19.92 44.50
C PRO A 573 13.70 19.00 43.53
N VAL A 574 15.02 19.20 43.50
CA VAL A 574 15.97 18.34 42.80
C VAL A 574 16.92 17.78 43.86
N MET A 575 16.84 16.47 44.11
CA MET A 575 17.75 15.79 45.04
C MET A 575 19.14 15.62 44.41
N ASP A 576 20.09 15.04 45.15
CA ASP A 576 21.37 14.60 44.57
C ASP A 576 21.14 13.69 43.35
N ILE A 577 21.90 13.91 42.28
CA ILE A 577 21.72 13.21 40.99
C ILE A 577 21.98 11.70 41.10
N THR A 578 22.72 11.25 42.12
CA THR A 578 22.97 9.84 42.43
C THR A 578 21.85 9.21 43.27
N SER A 579 20.95 10.03 43.83
CA SER A 579 19.82 9.53 44.61
C SER A 579 18.78 8.86 43.72
N ASN A 580 18.35 7.68 44.15
CA ASN A 580 17.21 6.98 43.56
C ASN A 580 15.87 7.54 44.07
N ALA A 581 15.88 8.26 45.20
CA ALA A 581 14.66 8.74 45.83
C ALA A 581 13.98 9.82 44.99
N ARG A 582 12.64 9.81 45.02
CA ARG A 582 11.84 10.87 44.46
C ARG A 582 11.41 11.83 45.57
N PRO A 583 11.62 13.15 45.44
CA PRO A 583 11.23 14.10 46.46
C PRO A 583 9.71 14.06 46.72
N ASN A 584 9.31 14.12 47.99
CA ASN A 584 7.90 14.21 48.34
C ASN A 584 7.34 15.58 47.90
N PRO A 585 6.32 15.61 47.03
CA PRO A 585 5.80 16.83 46.41
C PRO A 585 5.14 17.85 47.35
N ALA A 586 5.08 17.62 48.67
CA ALA A 586 4.24 18.38 49.60
C ALA A 586 4.98 19.00 50.81
N VAL A 587 6.31 18.96 50.90
CA VAL A 587 7.05 19.41 52.10
C VAL A 587 8.08 20.49 51.76
N ASN A 588 7.68 21.76 51.89
CA ASN A 588 8.59 22.91 51.83
C ASN A 588 9.08 23.29 53.25
N ASP A 589 9.77 22.36 53.90
CA ASP A 589 10.25 22.52 55.27
C ASP A 589 11.53 21.68 55.49
N GLY A 590 12.19 21.88 56.63
CA GLY A 590 13.39 21.15 57.02
C GLY A 590 14.49 21.21 55.95
N ALA A 591 15.01 20.05 55.55
CA ALA A 591 16.09 19.94 54.56
C ALA A 591 15.71 20.41 53.14
N LEU A 592 14.41 20.58 52.85
CA LEU A 592 13.89 21.02 51.55
C LEU A 592 13.35 22.46 51.58
N VAL A 593 13.53 23.17 52.70
CA VAL A 593 13.04 24.55 52.85
C VAL A 593 13.58 25.46 51.74
N ASN A 594 12.68 26.19 51.10
CA ASN A 594 12.93 27.06 49.93
C ASN A 594 13.44 26.35 48.67
N GLN A 595 13.39 25.02 48.59
CA GLN A 595 13.83 24.25 47.41
C GLN A 595 12.66 23.74 46.56
N MET A 596 11.44 24.22 46.83
CA MET A 596 10.24 23.89 46.06
C MET A 596 9.20 25.02 46.11
N GLY A 597 8.10 24.83 45.39
CA GLY A 597 6.97 25.76 45.33
C GLY A 597 7.19 26.90 44.35
N LEU A 598 6.45 28.00 44.52
CA LEU A 598 6.47 29.14 43.60
C LEU A 598 6.96 30.45 44.25
N SER A 599 7.75 30.36 45.33
CA SER A 599 8.41 31.55 45.87
C SER A 599 9.36 32.17 44.86
N ARG A 600 9.49 33.51 44.86
CA ARG A 600 10.42 34.22 43.97
C ARG A 600 11.85 33.66 44.05
N LYS A 601 12.33 33.38 45.27
CA LYS A 601 13.67 32.81 45.50
C LYS A 601 13.86 31.50 44.73
N HIS A 602 12.96 30.53 44.96
CA HIS A 602 13.05 29.21 44.32
C HIS A 602 12.87 29.30 42.81
N ILE A 603 11.97 30.15 42.31
CA ILE A 603 11.77 30.35 40.87
C ILE A 603 13.08 30.71 40.17
N PHE A 604 13.82 31.69 40.71
CA PHE A 604 15.10 32.11 40.13
C PHE A 604 16.18 31.03 40.27
N GLU A 605 16.33 30.44 41.46
CA GLU A 605 17.33 29.39 41.71
C GLU A 605 17.09 28.14 40.84
N ALA A 606 15.83 27.72 40.69
CA ALA A 606 15.46 26.56 39.89
C ALA A 606 15.77 26.77 38.40
N VAL A 607 15.48 27.97 37.87
CA VAL A 607 15.77 28.30 36.46
C VAL A 607 17.27 28.36 36.21
N ASP A 608 18.04 28.99 37.09
CA ASP A 608 19.50 29.03 36.95
C ASP A 608 20.12 27.62 37.02
N ALA A 609 19.61 26.76 37.91
CA ALA A 609 20.03 25.38 37.98
C ALA A 609 19.66 24.57 36.73
N SER A 610 18.46 24.78 36.16
CA SER A 610 18.02 24.15 34.92
C SER A 610 18.87 24.59 33.72
N LEU A 611 19.17 25.88 33.59
CA LEU A 611 20.07 26.41 32.55
C LEU A 611 21.46 25.77 32.63
N LYS A 612 22.00 25.63 33.84
CA LYS A 612 23.28 24.94 34.08
C LYS A 612 23.24 23.48 33.64
N ARG A 613 22.19 22.72 33.99
CA ARG A 613 22.05 21.30 33.60
C ARG A 613 21.86 21.13 32.09
N LEU A 614 21.03 21.96 31.47
CA LEU A 614 20.83 21.98 30.01
C LEU A 614 22.07 22.48 29.26
N GLY A 615 22.95 23.23 29.93
CA GLY A 615 24.14 23.81 29.32
C GLY A 615 23.80 24.88 28.26
N THR A 616 22.77 25.68 28.52
CA THR A 616 22.28 26.75 27.64
C THR A 616 21.97 28.02 28.43
N THR A 617 21.75 29.15 27.75
CA THR A 617 21.49 30.45 28.39
C THR A 617 20.00 30.80 28.46
N TYR A 618 19.13 30.06 27.77
CA TYR A 618 17.69 30.29 27.77
C TYR A 618 16.86 29.00 27.71
N ILE A 619 15.67 29.04 28.31
CA ILE A 619 14.60 28.05 28.16
C ILE A 619 13.54 28.64 27.23
N ASP A 620 13.09 27.90 26.22
CA ASP A 620 12.08 28.41 25.28
C ASP A 620 10.73 28.58 25.98
N VAL A 621 10.25 27.54 26.67
CA VAL A 621 9.00 27.60 27.45
C VAL A 621 9.23 27.07 28.86
N LEU A 622 9.00 27.92 29.86
CA LEU A 622 9.04 27.52 31.26
C LEU A 622 7.61 27.22 31.75
N GLN A 623 7.37 25.96 32.12
CA GLN A 623 6.10 25.51 32.67
C GLN A 623 6.09 25.62 34.20
N LEU A 624 5.00 26.17 34.75
CA LEU A 624 4.64 25.91 36.14
C LEU A 624 4.22 24.45 36.28
N HIS A 625 5.07 23.62 36.92
CA HIS A 625 4.81 22.18 37.01
C HIS A 625 3.58 21.91 37.88
N ARG A 626 3.44 22.62 39.00
CA ARG A 626 2.30 22.61 39.91
C ARG A 626 2.15 23.99 40.55
N VAL A 627 1.08 24.15 41.31
CA VAL A 627 0.74 25.36 42.06
C VAL A 627 0.60 25.03 43.55
N ASP A 628 0.86 26.01 44.40
CA ASP A 628 0.67 25.94 45.84
C ASP A 628 -0.22 27.12 46.30
N GLU A 629 -0.41 27.26 47.62
CA GLU A 629 -1.26 28.31 48.21
C GLU A 629 -0.80 29.73 47.84
N THR A 630 0.45 29.94 47.39
CA THR A 630 0.91 31.27 46.93
C THR A 630 0.10 31.78 45.74
N VAL A 631 -0.44 30.91 44.89
CA VAL A 631 -1.32 31.34 43.79
C VAL A 631 -2.61 31.97 44.33
N ARG A 632 -3.09 31.50 45.48
CA ARG A 632 -4.27 32.06 46.14
C ARG A 632 -3.90 33.31 46.94
N SER A 633 -2.84 33.27 47.73
CA SER A 633 -2.50 34.35 48.67
C SER A 633 -1.71 35.51 48.03
N ASN A 634 -0.89 35.26 47.01
CA ASN A 634 0.00 36.26 46.38
C ASN A 634 0.33 35.94 44.89
N PRO A 635 -0.65 35.93 43.97
CA PRO A 635 -0.41 35.65 42.56
C PRO A 635 0.50 36.69 41.88
N GLU A 636 0.55 37.92 42.39
CA GLU A 636 1.38 39.02 41.85
C GLU A 636 2.87 38.71 41.98
N GLU A 637 3.32 38.17 43.12
CA GLU A 637 4.73 37.81 43.31
C GLU A 637 5.16 36.71 42.32
N VAL A 638 4.33 35.68 42.16
CA VAL A 638 4.57 34.57 41.23
C VAL A 638 4.69 35.10 39.80
N MET A 639 3.69 35.85 39.32
CA MET A 639 3.68 36.34 37.95
C MET A 639 4.76 37.39 37.68
N LYS A 640 5.09 38.24 38.67
CA LYS A 640 6.20 39.19 38.54
C LYS A 640 7.54 38.47 38.47
N ALA A 641 7.76 37.43 39.27
CA ALA A 641 8.99 36.63 39.21
C ALA A 641 9.17 35.95 37.84
N LEU A 642 8.11 35.36 37.30
CA LEU A 642 8.14 34.75 35.96
C LEU A 642 8.37 35.79 34.87
N HIS A 643 7.70 36.95 34.96
CA HIS A 643 7.90 38.04 34.01
C HIS A 643 9.34 38.58 34.05
N ASP A 644 9.93 38.72 35.24
CA ASP A 644 11.32 39.18 35.38
C ASP A 644 12.32 38.21 34.74
N LEU A 645 12.07 36.90 34.80
CA LEU A 645 12.87 35.90 34.08
C LEU A 645 12.77 36.05 32.56
N VAL A 646 11.59 36.43 32.06
CA VAL A 646 11.38 36.73 30.64
C VAL A 646 12.12 38.01 30.25
N GLN A 647 12.00 39.08 31.05
CA GLN A 647 12.74 40.33 30.83
C GLN A 647 14.26 40.13 30.90
N ALA A 648 14.74 39.21 31.74
CA ALA A 648 16.14 38.83 31.85
C ALA A 648 16.64 37.95 30.67
N GLY A 649 15.75 37.54 29.75
CA GLY A 649 16.10 36.70 28.61
C GLY A 649 16.43 35.24 28.95
N LYS A 650 16.31 34.84 30.22
CA LYS A 650 16.54 33.46 30.69
C LYS A 650 15.41 32.51 30.27
N VAL A 651 14.22 33.06 30.02
CA VAL A 651 13.02 32.37 29.56
C VAL A 651 12.41 33.17 28.42
N HIS A 652 11.87 32.52 27.39
CA HIS A 652 11.22 33.24 26.28
C HIS A 652 9.70 33.27 26.42
N TYR A 653 9.10 32.14 26.78
CA TYR A 653 7.66 31.98 26.94
C TYR A 653 7.33 31.29 28.25
N LEU A 654 6.13 31.56 28.77
CA LEU A 654 5.62 30.92 29.98
C LEU A 654 4.54 29.90 29.60
N GLY A 655 4.39 28.87 30.40
CA GLY A 655 3.19 28.04 30.37
C GLY A 655 2.92 27.41 31.71
N ALA A 656 1.90 26.56 31.72
CA ALA A 656 1.31 26.00 32.92
C ALA A 656 1.09 24.50 32.73
N SER A 657 1.09 23.73 33.82
CA SER A 657 0.77 22.31 33.80
C SER A 657 -0.15 21.94 34.96
N SER A 658 -1.24 21.25 34.64
CA SER A 658 -2.15 20.58 35.59
C SER A 658 -2.51 21.46 36.81
N MET A 659 -3.52 22.30 36.64
CA MET A 659 -4.10 23.13 37.69
C MET A 659 -5.59 23.34 37.39
N HIS A 660 -6.36 23.78 38.37
CA HIS A 660 -7.75 24.14 38.13
C HIS A 660 -7.86 25.37 37.21
N CYS A 661 -8.94 25.45 36.42
CA CYS A 661 -9.18 26.57 35.52
C CYS A 661 -9.15 27.93 36.24
N TRP A 662 -9.70 28.01 37.47
CA TRP A 662 -9.68 29.25 38.24
C TRP A 662 -8.26 29.69 38.64
N GLN A 663 -7.34 28.74 38.85
CA GLN A 663 -5.93 29.04 39.19
C GLN A 663 -5.21 29.59 37.97
N LEU A 664 -5.40 28.95 36.80
CA LEU A 664 -4.87 29.42 35.53
C LEU A 664 -5.42 30.82 35.20
N ALA A 665 -6.72 31.02 35.32
CA ALA A 665 -7.36 32.30 35.07
C ALA A 665 -6.84 33.39 36.00
N ARG A 666 -6.73 33.11 37.31
CA ARG A 666 -6.19 34.05 38.29
C ARG A 666 -4.79 34.52 37.90
N LEU A 667 -3.87 33.60 37.64
CA LEU A 667 -2.49 33.94 37.25
C LEU A 667 -2.44 34.68 35.90
N HIS A 668 -3.19 34.21 34.91
CA HIS A 668 -3.20 34.80 33.56
C HIS A 668 -3.73 36.24 33.59
N TYR A 669 -4.82 36.49 34.33
CA TYR A 669 -5.39 37.83 34.46
C TYR A 669 -4.55 38.74 35.36
N THR A 670 -3.90 38.22 36.41
CA THR A 670 -2.90 38.99 37.18
C THR A 670 -1.80 39.51 36.26
N ALA A 671 -1.28 38.67 35.34
CA ALA A 671 -0.28 39.14 34.38
C ALA A 671 -0.85 40.20 33.43
N LYS A 672 -2.03 39.97 32.83
CA LYS A 672 -2.68 40.93 31.92
C LYS A 672 -2.91 42.29 32.56
N MET A 673 -3.44 42.31 33.79
CA MET A 673 -3.76 43.56 34.52
C MET A 673 -2.52 44.39 34.85
N ASN A 674 -1.35 43.75 34.95
CA ASN A 674 -0.09 44.42 35.24
C ASN A 674 0.80 44.62 33.99
N GLY A 675 0.31 44.28 32.80
CA GLY A 675 1.11 44.34 31.56
C GLY A 675 2.30 43.36 31.55
N TRP A 676 2.24 42.29 32.35
CA TRP A 676 3.27 41.26 32.43
C TRP A 676 3.03 40.13 31.42
N THR A 677 4.05 39.28 31.27
CA THR A 677 4.01 38.13 30.36
C THR A 677 2.96 37.12 30.82
N GLY A 678 1.99 36.81 29.96
CA GLY A 678 0.99 35.76 30.18
C GLY A 678 1.49 34.37 29.77
N PHE A 679 0.60 33.39 29.84
CA PHE A 679 0.89 32.00 29.44
C PHE A 679 0.66 31.77 27.95
N THR A 680 1.57 31.03 27.33
CA THR A 680 1.55 30.59 25.94
C THR A 680 1.06 29.16 25.80
N SER A 681 1.22 28.32 26.82
CA SER A 681 0.85 26.90 26.75
C SER A 681 0.24 26.34 28.04
N MET A 682 -0.57 25.30 27.89
CA MET A 682 -1.16 24.52 28.96
C MET A 682 -0.92 23.02 28.75
N GLN A 683 -0.29 22.39 29.73
CA GLN A 683 0.17 21.00 29.71
C GLN A 683 -0.64 20.14 30.68
N ASN A 684 -1.81 19.69 30.25
CA ASN A 684 -2.76 18.92 31.08
C ASN A 684 -2.77 17.43 30.78
N LEU A 685 -3.37 16.66 31.68
CA LEU A 685 -3.73 15.28 31.40
C LEU A 685 -4.91 15.29 30.45
N TYR A 686 -4.71 14.90 29.20
CA TYR A 686 -5.80 14.88 28.23
C TYR A 686 -5.57 13.81 27.17
N ASN A 687 -6.53 12.89 27.04
CA ASN A 687 -6.54 11.77 26.11
C ASN A 687 -7.95 11.16 26.06
N LEU A 688 -8.17 10.18 25.19
CA LEU A 688 -9.48 9.54 25.04
C LEU A 688 -10.05 8.90 26.33
N LEU A 689 -9.20 8.55 27.30
CA LEU A 689 -9.62 7.95 28.58
C LEU A 689 -9.73 8.97 29.72
N TYR A 690 -9.32 10.21 29.51
CA TYR A 690 -9.44 11.30 30.49
C TYR A 690 -9.61 12.64 29.77
N ARG A 691 -10.83 13.19 29.84
CA ARG A 691 -11.30 14.38 29.12
C ARG A 691 -11.86 15.47 30.04
N GLU A 692 -11.51 15.44 31.32
CA GLU A 692 -12.04 16.41 32.30
C GLU A 692 -11.66 17.87 31.97
N GLU A 693 -10.54 18.06 31.28
CA GLU A 693 -10.08 19.38 30.80
C GLU A 693 -11.04 20.02 29.79
N GLU A 694 -11.91 19.26 29.12
CA GLU A 694 -12.91 19.80 28.20
C GLU A 694 -14.02 20.59 28.91
N ARG A 695 -14.16 20.46 30.24
CA ARG A 695 -15.20 21.15 31.01
C ARG A 695 -14.98 22.67 31.07
N ASP A 696 -13.74 23.10 31.30
CA ASP A 696 -13.42 24.49 31.61
C ASP A 696 -12.03 24.93 31.13
N VAL A 697 -10.97 24.15 31.39
CA VAL A 697 -9.59 24.56 31.08
C VAL A 697 -9.32 24.65 29.58
N ASN A 698 -9.73 23.65 28.79
CA ASN A 698 -9.52 23.67 27.34
C ASN A 698 -10.30 24.81 26.66
N PRO A 699 -11.61 25.02 26.93
CA PRO A 699 -12.33 26.19 26.44
C PRO A 699 -11.69 27.53 26.85
N PHE A 700 -11.22 27.63 28.10
CA PHE A 700 -10.51 28.83 28.56
C PHE A 700 -9.22 29.06 27.75
N CYS A 701 -8.43 28.01 27.53
CA CYS A 701 -7.22 28.11 26.72
C CYS A 701 -7.50 28.53 25.28
N GLU A 702 -8.58 28.01 24.68
CA GLU A 702 -9.00 28.38 23.32
C GLU A 702 -9.32 29.88 23.22
N VAL A 703 -10.14 30.40 24.14
CA VAL A 703 -10.54 31.82 24.17
C VAL A 703 -9.34 32.74 24.44
N GLU A 704 -8.45 32.35 25.34
CA GLU A 704 -7.28 33.16 25.71
C GLU A 704 -6.08 32.98 24.77
N GLY A 705 -6.17 32.08 23.78
CA GLY A 705 -5.10 31.82 22.83
C GLY A 705 -3.91 31.07 23.42
N ILE A 706 -4.14 30.20 24.40
CA ILE A 706 -3.14 29.36 25.07
C ILE A 706 -3.09 28.00 24.36
N GLY A 707 -1.90 27.58 23.91
CA GLY A 707 -1.73 26.32 23.18
C GLY A 707 -1.80 25.08 24.07
N LEU A 708 -2.49 24.03 23.60
CA LEU A 708 -2.62 22.77 24.34
C LEU A 708 -1.46 21.81 24.03
N ILE A 709 -0.74 21.36 25.05
CA ILE A 709 0.36 20.38 24.92
C ILE A 709 0.18 19.20 25.89
N PRO A 710 -0.81 18.33 25.68
CA PRO A 710 -1.22 17.37 26.69
C PRO A 710 -0.17 16.29 26.95
N TRP A 711 -0.03 15.90 28.22
CA TRP A 711 0.81 14.79 28.63
C TRP A 711 0.00 13.50 28.79
N SER A 712 0.68 12.35 28.71
CA SER A 712 0.04 11.03 28.66
C SER A 712 -1.02 10.86 27.54
N PRO A 713 -0.71 11.21 26.28
CA PRO A 713 -1.66 11.15 25.17
C PRO A 713 -2.16 9.72 24.88
N LEU A 714 -1.35 8.71 25.20
CA LEU A 714 -1.70 7.30 25.04
C LEU A 714 -2.22 6.65 26.34
N ALA A 715 -2.62 7.45 27.34
CA ALA A 715 -3.06 6.96 28.65
C ALA A 715 -2.07 5.95 29.26
N ARG A 716 -0.79 6.35 29.33
CA ARG A 716 0.34 5.51 29.78
C ARG A 716 0.48 4.17 29.03
N GLY A 717 -0.04 4.12 27.80
CA GLY A 717 0.05 3.00 26.87
C GLY A 717 -1.21 2.13 26.78
N LEU A 718 -2.30 2.48 27.48
CA LEU A 718 -3.58 1.77 27.36
C LEU A 718 -4.22 1.97 25.98
N LEU A 719 -4.07 3.15 25.36
CA LEU A 719 -4.61 3.44 24.02
C LEU A 719 -3.72 2.92 22.87
N ALA A 720 -2.60 2.27 23.19
CA ALA A 720 -1.64 1.80 22.19
C ALA A 720 -1.83 0.32 21.83
N ARG A 721 -2.81 -0.36 22.43
CA ARG A 721 -2.98 -1.82 22.36
C ARG A 721 -4.41 -2.24 22.75
N PRO A 722 -4.83 -3.46 22.38
CA PRO A 722 -6.08 -4.05 22.87
C PRO A 722 -6.09 -4.24 24.40
N SER A 723 -7.27 -4.20 25.02
CA SER A 723 -7.45 -4.25 26.48
C SER A 723 -6.93 -5.54 27.14
N ASN A 724 -6.85 -6.63 26.40
CA ASN A 724 -6.37 -7.93 26.88
C ASN A 724 -4.83 -8.06 26.90
N VAL A 725 -4.08 -7.07 26.41
CA VAL A 725 -2.60 -7.14 26.31
C VAL A 725 -1.92 -6.34 27.41
N GLN A 726 -1.22 -6.99 28.33
CA GLN A 726 -0.44 -6.33 29.39
C GLN A 726 1.05 -6.16 29.02
N THR A 727 1.72 -5.12 29.51
CA THR A 727 3.19 -4.96 29.45
C THR A 727 3.80 -4.87 30.83
N GLU A 728 5.12 -5.04 30.94
CA GLU A 728 5.87 -4.84 32.19
C GLU A 728 5.62 -3.46 32.81
N ARG A 729 5.45 -2.42 31.98
CA ARG A 729 5.05 -1.09 32.45
C ARG A 729 3.65 -1.08 33.05
N SER A 730 2.64 -1.71 32.42
CA SER A 730 1.28 -1.69 32.95
C SER A 730 1.13 -2.47 34.26
N LYS A 731 1.99 -3.48 34.50
CA LYS A 731 1.99 -4.26 35.74
C LYS A 731 2.60 -3.52 36.94
N ARG A 732 3.58 -2.65 36.71
CA ARG A 732 4.38 -2.00 37.78
C ARG A 732 4.02 -0.54 38.05
N ASP A 733 3.11 0.03 37.25
CA ASP A 733 2.80 1.46 37.27
C ASP A 733 1.52 1.77 38.03
N ALA A 734 1.66 1.98 39.35
CA ALA A 734 0.55 2.27 40.27
C ALA A 734 -0.30 3.50 39.85
N LYS A 735 0.26 4.43 39.07
CA LYS A 735 -0.47 5.62 38.59
C LYS A 735 -1.47 5.30 37.49
N THR A 736 -1.21 4.29 36.67
CA THR A 736 -2.15 3.83 35.64
C THR A 736 -3.44 3.34 36.30
N ALA A 737 -3.30 2.53 37.36
CA ALA A 737 -4.43 2.02 38.15
C ALA A 737 -5.16 3.11 38.95
N LYS A 738 -4.51 4.25 39.24
CA LYS A 738 -5.14 5.38 39.94
C LYS A 738 -5.92 6.31 39.01
N TRP A 739 -5.37 6.65 37.85
CA TRP A 739 -5.90 7.71 36.99
C TRP A 739 -6.89 7.24 35.93
N PHE A 740 -6.84 5.96 35.54
CA PHE A 740 -7.67 5.40 34.47
C PHE A 740 -8.57 4.28 35.01
N THR A 741 -9.46 4.64 35.93
CA THR A 741 -10.37 3.71 36.63
C THR A 741 -11.80 3.68 36.07
N GLY A 742 -12.07 4.41 35.00
CA GLY A 742 -13.40 4.49 34.39
C GLY A 742 -13.87 3.15 33.80
N GLY A 743 -15.10 2.74 34.12
CA GLY A 743 -15.73 1.55 33.52
C GLY A 743 -15.92 1.66 32.00
N GLN A 744 -15.84 2.87 31.44
CA GLN A 744 -15.89 3.12 30.00
C GLN A 744 -14.61 2.76 29.23
N ASN A 745 -13.49 2.51 29.93
CA ASN A 745 -12.17 2.43 29.30
C ASN A 745 -12.07 1.32 28.26
N GLU A 746 -12.55 0.12 28.56
CA GLU A 746 -12.50 -1.02 27.63
C GLU A 746 -13.27 -0.73 26.34
N LYS A 747 -14.43 -0.10 26.45
CA LYS A 747 -15.26 0.26 25.29
C LYS A 747 -14.59 1.30 24.40
N ILE A 748 -13.93 2.29 25.00
CA ILE A 748 -13.18 3.32 24.25
C ILE A 748 -11.94 2.70 23.58
N ILE A 749 -11.21 1.84 24.28
CA ILE A 749 -10.05 1.11 23.72
C ILE A 749 -10.50 0.24 22.54
N GLY A 750 -11.63 -0.47 22.67
CA GLY A 750 -12.20 -1.28 21.58
C GLY A 750 -12.56 -0.44 20.34
N ARG A 751 -13.07 0.78 20.53
CA ARG A 751 -13.36 1.70 19.42
C ARG A 751 -12.09 2.21 18.72
N VAL A 752 -11.04 2.49 19.49
CA VAL A 752 -9.72 2.82 18.92
C VAL A 752 -9.19 1.66 18.10
N GLN A 753 -9.31 0.42 18.60
CA GLN A 753 -8.91 -0.78 17.88
C GLN A 753 -9.69 -0.95 16.57
N GLN A 754 -11.02 -0.82 16.61
CA GLN A 754 -11.89 -0.93 15.44
C GLN A 754 -11.47 0.04 14.32
N ILE A 755 -11.22 1.32 14.66
CA ILE A 755 -10.78 2.32 13.68
C ILE A 755 -9.38 2.02 13.15
N ALA A 756 -8.47 1.57 14.02
CA ALA A 756 -7.10 1.22 13.64
C ALA A 756 -7.08 0.09 12.61
N GLU A 757 -7.85 -0.98 12.84
CA GLU A 757 -8.00 -2.12 11.94
C GLU A 757 -8.64 -1.70 10.60
N GLY A 758 -9.72 -0.92 10.63
CA GLY A 758 -10.40 -0.44 9.42
C GLY A 758 -9.52 0.44 8.52
N LYS A 759 -8.55 1.17 9.10
CA LYS A 759 -7.62 2.03 8.36
C LYS A 759 -6.24 1.41 8.12
N GLY A 760 -6.00 0.19 8.59
CA GLY A 760 -4.70 -0.49 8.46
C GLY A 760 -3.54 0.24 9.15
N CYS A 761 -3.80 0.90 10.29
CA CYS A 761 -2.82 1.72 11.02
C CYS A 761 -2.70 1.29 12.49
N SER A 762 -1.74 1.85 13.23
CA SER A 762 -1.59 1.54 14.67
C SER A 762 -2.64 2.23 15.56
N MET A 763 -3.05 1.58 16.65
CA MET A 763 -3.95 2.20 17.66
C MET A 763 -3.36 3.50 18.24
N SER A 764 -2.04 3.54 18.38
CA SER A 764 -1.32 4.75 18.81
C SER A 764 -1.52 5.89 17.81
N ALA A 765 -1.48 5.62 16.51
CA ALA A 765 -1.71 6.62 15.47
C ALA A 765 -3.13 7.20 15.55
N VAL A 766 -4.16 6.36 15.79
CA VAL A 766 -5.56 6.82 15.97
C VAL A 766 -5.69 7.75 17.18
N ALA A 767 -5.19 7.35 18.35
CA ALA A 767 -5.28 8.15 19.57
C ALA A 767 -4.53 9.49 19.45
N MET A 768 -3.38 9.48 18.77
CA MET A 768 -2.60 10.69 18.50
C MET A 768 -3.30 11.60 17.49
N ALA A 769 -3.84 11.05 16.39
CA ALA A 769 -4.57 11.79 15.38
C ALA A 769 -5.80 12.49 15.97
N TRP A 770 -6.48 11.88 16.95
CA TRP A 770 -7.58 12.52 17.67
C TRP A 770 -7.13 13.78 18.42
N LEU A 771 -6.02 13.74 19.17
CA LEU A 771 -5.48 14.93 19.85
C LEU A 771 -5.02 16.01 18.86
N LEU A 772 -4.38 15.59 17.76
CA LEU A 772 -3.97 16.49 16.69
C LEU A 772 -5.18 17.18 16.03
N HIS A 773 -6.30 16.47 15.86
CA HIS A 773 -7.56 17.01 15.35
C HIS A 773 -8.17 18.04 16.30
N LYS A 774 -7.97 17.90 17.62
CA LYS A 774 -8.34 18.89 18.64
C LYS A 774 -7.40 20.12 18.68
N GLY A 775 -6.45 20.23 17.76
CA GLY A 775 -5.48 21.33 17.69
C GLY A 775 -4.35 21.23 18.72
N ALA A 776 -4.24 20.13 19.47
CA ALA A 776 -3.23 19.96 20.50
C ALA A 776 -1.89 19.45 19.94
N CYS A 777 -0.81 19.73 20.65
CA CYS A 777 0.55 19.20 20.41
C CYS A 777 0.94 18.18 21.50
N PRO A 778 0.52 16.91 21.39
CA PRO A 778 0.73 15.90 22.42
C PRO A 778 2.20 15.59 22.72
N ILE A 779 2.50 15.37 24.01
CA ILE A 779 3.82 15.00 24.53
C ILE A 779 3.94 13.49 24.66
N VAL A 780 4.78 12.89 23.82
CA VAL A 780 4.88 11.43 23.69
C VAL A 780 6.21 10.92 24.23
N GLY A 781 6.15 9.92 25.11
CA GLY A 781 7.34 9.19 25.54
C GLY A 781 7.79 8.19 24.48
N LEU A 782 8.70 8.60 23.61
CA LEU A 782 9.25 7.78 22.54
C LEU A 782 10.53 7.08 23.03
N ASN A 783 10.45 5.77 23.24
CA ASN A 783 11.49 4.98 23.90
C ASN A 783 12.16 3.93 22.99
N SER A 784 11.93 4.01 21.68
CA SER A 784 12.61 3.18 20.67
C SER A 784 12.66 3.92 19.33
N LEU A 785 13.59 3.53 18.45
CA LEU A 785 13.74 4.16 17.13
C LEU A 785 12.50 3.97 16.27
N GLU A 786 11.90 2.77 16.33
CA GLU A 786 10.70 2.41 15.58
C GLU A 786 9.52 3.28 16.01
N ARG A 787 9.39 3.57 17.31
CA ARG A 787 8.32 4.46 17.82
C ARG A 787 8.51 5.90 17.38
N ILE A 788 9.75 6.38 17.31
CA ILE A 788 10.04 7.72 16.76
C ILE A 788 9.62 7.80 15.30
N GLU A 789 9.97 6.78 14.52
CA GLU A 789 9.59 6.72 13.11
C GLU A 789 8.08 6.54 12.91
N ALA A 790 7.41 5.80 13.80
CA ALA A 790 5.97 5.56 13.76
C ALA A 790 5.15 6.76 14.25
N ALA A 791 5.71 7.65 15.08
CA ALA A 791 5.01 8.86 15.53
C ALA A 791 4.53 9.75 14.37
N THR A 792 5.16 9.64 13.20
CA THR A 792 4.77 10.34 11.97
C THR A 792 3.55 9.74 11.26
N GLU A 793 3.18 8.50 11.57
CA GLU A 793 2.02 7.81 10.98
C GLU A 793 0.71 8.56 11.29
N ALA A 794 0.63 9.20 12.46
CA ALA A 794 -0.53 9.96 12.89
C ALA A 794 -0.85 11.18 11.98
N PHE A 795 0.15 11.74 11.28
CA PHE A 795 -0.07 12.92 10.41
C PHE A 795 -0.78 12.58 9.10
N GLY A 796 -0.66 11.34 8.62
CA GLY A 796 -1.37 10.88 7.43
C GLY A 796 -2.81 10.45 7.70
N LEU A 797 -3.25 10.46 8.97
CA LEU A 797 -4.52 9.90 9.38
C LEU A 797 -5.59 10.98 9.54
N HIS A 798 -6.53 11.00 8.60
CA HIS A 798 -7.75 11.81 8.71
C HIS A 798 -8.87 11.01 9.38
N LEU A 799 -9.37 11.54 10.50
CA LEU A 799 -10.55 11.03 11.20
C LEU A 799 -11.80 11.76 10.70
N SER A 800 -12.82 11.01 10.30
CA SER A 800 -14.12 11.56 9.93
C SER A 800 -14.88 12.07 11.17
N LYS A 801 -15.94 12.87 10.95
CA LYS A 801 -16.78 13.35 12.07
C LYS A 801 -17.43 12.20 12.80
N GLU A 802 -17.86 11.17 12.08
CA GLU A 802 -18.48 9.95 12.60
C GLU A 802 -17.47 9.14 13.43
N GLU A 803 -16.23 9.03 12.98
CA GLU A 803 -15.15 8.36 13.71
C GLU A 803 -14.79 9.10 15.00
N VAL A 804 -14.73 10.43 14.98
CA VAL A 804 -14.53 11.24 16.19
C VAL A 804 -15.70 11.05 17.17
N GLN A 805 -16.95 11.10 16.69
CA GLN A 805 -18.12 10.83 17.52
C GLN A 805 -18.11 9.40 18.09
N LEU A 806 -17.65 8.42 17.30
CA LEU A 806 -17.49 7.05 17.76
C LEU A 806 -16.47 6.99 18.89
N LEU A 807 -15.27 7.56 18.73
CA LEU A 807 -14.25 7.58 19.77
C LEU A 807 -14.74 8.24 21.07
N GLU A 808 -15.49 9.33 20.93
CA GLU A 808 -15.90 10.17 22.06
C GLU A 808 -17.18 9.71 22.77
N GLY A 809 -18.11 9.06 22.06
CA GLY A 809 -19.49 8.87 22.51
C GLY A 809 -19.70 7.88 23.66
N SER A 810 -18.65 7.22 24.16
CA SER A 810 -18.73 6.38 25.37
C SER A 810 -18.09 7.03 26.59
N TYR A 811 -17.54 8.23 26.45
CA TYR A 811 -16.90 8.91 27.57
C TYR A 811 -17.94 9.30 28.62
N GLN A 812 -17.61 9.03 29.88
CA GLN A 812 -18.37 9.46 31.05
C GLN A 812 -17.46 10.28 31.95
N ALA A 813 -18.02 11.33 32.55
CA ALA A 813 -17.34 12.20 33.49
C ALA A 813 -16.66 11.42 34.63
N LEU A 814 -15.38 11.72 34.86
CA LEU A 814 -14.56 11.18 35.93
C LEU A 814 -14.28 12.23 37.01
N ALA A 815 -13.74 11.78 38.15
CA ALA A 815 -13.17 12.68 39.13
C ALA A 815 -11.87 13.30 38.58
N VAL A 816 -11.67 14.59 38.84
CA VAL A 816 -10.46 15.30 38.42
C VAL A 816 -9.22 14.68 39.07
N GLN A 817 -8.19 14.42 38.26
CA GLN A 817 -6.94 13.78 38.64
C GLN A 817 -5.75 14.69 38.34
N ALA A 818 -4.63 14.39 39.00
CA ALA A 818 -3.30 14.90 38.69
C ALA A 818 -3.11 16.42 38.81
N ILE A 819 -4.01 17.12 39.51
CA ILE A 819 -3.82 18.49 40.00
C ILE A 819 -2.99 18.47 41.29
#